data_AF-A0A226ESD7-F1
#
_entry.id   AF-A0A226ESD7-F1
#
_cell.length_a   1.000
_cell.length_b   1.000
_cell.length_c   1.000
_cell.angle_alpha   90.00
_cell.angle_beta   90.00
_cell.angle_gamma   90.00
#
_symmetry.space_group_name_H-M   'P 1'
#
loop_
_entity.id
_entity.type
_entity.pdbx_description
1 polymer ?
#
loop_
_entity_poly.entity_id
_entity_poly.type
_entity_poly.pdbx_seq_one_letter_code
_entity_poly.pdbx_strand_id
1 'polypeptide(L)'
;MGLQNIILPSFLLCVTLFIFVNCHNPAYQTGRQEQCPILKQEIDYTHKGRVYQLGNLSIYETPDMTPRRLLIAVYDIFGDTANTRLFADLMAETYGFRIVVPDFYRGEPWDHTLWPPIPEDYAAWQERVANWDTIVQYDVQNILGFYNSTFGIDQVGIFGFCWGGKISTLAASQLPIKAAGLVHPSSVTNEMAQDVQAPMYLFPCLDDPDMTPFYDVLKMKFGDNSGHRRYTDMCHGFATSMGNFSNPLVFQRVEQTIDILGNFFKIHKVSQLPSTSYCQLTIMAFSNACKIYLRHDQKAKDVGTHSYRNVAIYAPSWIKEGLEKLSLALGNTKFAVFEPRRGDKPLDEFTVGPKMSLATVQKISRNEEQNVSGTINKTLYAEGGLEDMLILLAMKDLVRQSIIVGRDVATHYGGYGSSRVKMKAPRPIYICDLAGLQFQRKYNTGRLVLLFQKQSPDTVGLLDDFIFEHVVGEKRKSYDEAKADHADRYISTQSFGNVSSLFDVYAYQKFVASDVVLAGLAVAEMASRNGERVAFKFLKYGTGFFAGSFSRETNKNILKGVVMGLEILFSTYGSKVLGQIKHLEFPFYQIDEECKAKLETIKEKYDVSFSFSHDDALKPMPDKGLIVATTNCGDSMAVLGNEMSFSSVDAAIAENLKSKGAIFCPILNPEIEEKFLDV
;
A
#
# COMPACT_ATOMS: atom_id res chain seq x y z
N MET A 1 1.61 35.27 -84.39
CA MET A 1 1.47 36.38 -83.42
C MET A 1 1.70 35.73 -82.05
N GLY A 2 2.65 36.08 -81.20
CA GLY A 2 3.67 37.15 -81.14
C GLY A 2 3.92 37.37 -79.63
N LEU A 3 5.10 37.04 -79.07
CA LEU A 3 6.27 37.91 -78.94
C LEU A 3 5.93 39.24 -78.22
N GLN A 4 6.63 39.67 -77.16
CA GLN A 4 7.99 39.35 -76.65
C GLN A 4 7.93 39.02 -75.13
N ASN A 5 8.86 38.32 -74.45
CA ASN A 5 10.34 38.35 -74.40
C ASN A 5 10.90 39.73 -73.96
N ILE A 6 12.01 39.86 -73.24
CA ILE A 6 13.08 38.92 -72.78
C ILE A 6 13.18 39.06 -71.23
N ILE A 7 14.04 38.44 -70.38
CA ILE A 7 15.37 37.79 -70.50
C ILE A 7 15.44 36.49 -69.62
N LEU A 8 16.65 36.04 -69.29
CA LEU A 8 17.09 34.89 -68.46
C LEU A 8 18.34 35.37 -67.63
N PRO A 9 19.21 34.56 -66.96
CA PRO A 9 19.30 33.08 -66.86
C PRO A 9 19.53 32.44 -65.46
N SER A 10 19.10 31.18 -65.37
CA SER A 10 19.82 29.96 -64.93
C SER A 10 21.10 30.01 -64.07
N PHE A 11 21.25 29.03 -63.16
CA PHE A 11 22.37 28.06 -63.19
C PHE A 11 21.98 26.68 -62.61
N LEU A 12 22.86 25.68 -62.70
CA LEU A 12 22.51 24.24 -62.68
C LEU A 12 23.43 23.37 -61.79
N LEU A 13 22.83 22.37 -61.13
CA LEU A 13 23.36 21.06 -60.66
C LEU A 13 24.70 20.90 -59.89
N CYS A 14 24.58 20.18 -58.77
CA CYS A 14 25.40 19.01 -58.33
C CYS A 14 26.75 19.13 -57.58
N VAL A 15 26.78 18.34 -56.48
CA VAL A 15 27.81 17.34 -56.07
C VAL A 15 28.82 17.64 -54.92
N THR A 16 28.62 16.88 -53.83
CA THR A 16 29.52 16.40 -52.74
C THR A 16 30.02 17.30 -51.59
N LEU A 17 30.16 16.62 -50.43
CA LEU A 17 30.76 17.00 -49.14
C LEU A 17 32.30 17.24 -49.29
N PHE A 18 33.07 17.86 -48.37
CA PHE A 18 33.15 17.66 -46.91
C PHE A 18 34.01 18.76 -46.19
N ILE A 19 33.77 18.94 -44.88
CA ILE A 19 34.70 19.40 -43.80
C ILE A 19 35.19 20.87 -43.72
N PHE A 20 35.20 21.32 -42.45
CA PHE A 20 35.64 22.56 -41.78
C PHE A 20 36.95 23.26 -42.24
N VAL A 21 37.05 24.58 -42.01
CA VAL A 21 37.73 25.20 -40.83
C VAL A 21 37.62 26.76 -40.83
N ASN A 22 37.37 27.34 -39.65
CA ASN A 22 37.56 28.73 -39.18
C ASN A 22 37.64 29.94 -40.14
N CYS A 23 36.83 30.96 -39.83
CA CYS A 23 37.34 32.30 -39.42
C CYS A 23 36.33 33.05 -38.54
N HIS A 24 36.82 33.87 -37.60
CA HIS A 24 36.01 34.73 -36.72
C HIS A 24 35.57 36.03 -37.42
N ASN A 25 34.52 36.68 -36.89
CA ASN A 25 34.30 38.12 -37.07
C ASN A 25 33.91 38.77 -35.71
N PRO A 26 34.78 39.56 -35.06
CA PRO A 26 34.58 40.02 -33.69
C PRO A 26 33.95 41.43 -33.61
N ALA A 27 32.67 41.53 -33.24
CA ALA A 27 31.97 42.83 -33.19
C ALA A 27 30.86 42.98 -32.12
N TYR A 28 30.89 42.22 -31.00
CA TYR A 28 29.96 42.42 -29.87
C TYR A 28 30.62 42.23 -28.50
N GLN A 29 31.44 43.20 -28.08
CA GLN A 29 31.85 43.38 -26.68
C GLN A 29 31.94 44.87 -26.33
N THR A 30 31.02 45.37 -25.49
CA THR A 30 31.23 46.56 -24.63
C THR A 30 30.21 46.72 -23.50
N GLY A 31 29.43 45.67 -23.19
CA GLY A 31 28.88 45.46 -21.84
C GLY A 31 29.76 44.42 -21.14
N ARG A 32 30.01 44.58 -19.84
CA ARG A 32 30.65 43.50 -19.07
C ARG A 32 29.63 42.38 -18.90
N GLN A 33 29.77 41.31 -19.67
CA GLN A 33 29.33 40.01 -19.18
C GLN A 33 30.22 39.67 -17.99
N GLU A 34 29.68 39.83 -16.78
CA GLU A 34 30.30 39.26 -15.59
C GLU A 34 30.28 37.74 -15.78
N GLN A 35 31.45 37.13 -16.01
CA GLN A 35 31.56 35.69 -16.14
C GLN A 35 31.00 35.07 -14.87
N CYS A 36 29.98 34.22 -15.00
CA CYS A 36 29.22 33.82 -13.85
C CYS A 36 30.09 32.98 -12.91
N PRO A 37 30.30 33.41 -11.65
CA PRO A 37 31.26 32.78 -10.77
C PRO A 37 30.77 31.39 -10.34
N ILE A 38 31.66 30.41 -10.39
CA ILE A 38 31.37 29.06 -9.89
C ILE A 38 31.39 29.11 -8.37
N LEU A 39 30.21 29.29 -7.77
CA LEU A 39 30.05 29.37 -6.33
C LEU A 39 29.72 27.98 -5.79
N LYS A 40 30.76 27.23 -5.38
CA LYS A 40 30.57 26.08 -4.49
C LYS A 40 30.16 26.59 -3.10
N GLN A 41 28.87 26.82 -2.94
CA GLN A 41 28.24 27.17 -1.67
C GLN A 41 27.15 26.13 -1.38
N GLU A 42 27.58 24.96 -0.91
CA GLU A 42 26.67 23.96 -0.35
C GLU A 42 25.98 24.54 0.88
N ILE A 43 24.65 24.45 0.90
CA ILE A 43 23.82 24.84 2.03
C ILE A 43 23.90 23.79 3.15
N ASP A 44 23.80 24.24 4.41
CA ASP A 44 23.62 23.33 5.56
C ASP A 44 22.18 22.82 5.57
N TYR A 45 21.95 21.73 4.83
CA TYR A 45 20.64 21.11 4.60
C TYR A 45 20.67 19.63 5.00
N THR A 46 20.01 19.31 6.11
CA THR A 46 19.68 17.93 6.46
C THR A 46 18.59 17.44 5.51
N HIS A 47 18.91 16.45 4.66
CA HIS A 47 17.93 15.86 3.75
C HIS A 47 16.79 15.16 4.51
N LYS A 48 15.57 15.42 4.08
CA LYS A 48 14.32 15.02 4.76
C LYS A 48 13.84 13.63 4.33
N GLY A 49 14.18 13.22 3.11
CA GLY A 49 13.85 11.93 2.50
C GLY A 49 14.80 10.79 2.86
N ARG A 50 14.62 9.64 2.21
CA ARG A 50 15.36 8.39 2.45
C ARG A 50 16.33 8.08 1.30
N VAL A 51 17.37 7.29 1.56
CA VAL A 51 18.23 6.69 0.53
C VAL A 51 18.09 5.17 0.56
N TYR A 52 17.95 4.54 -0.61
CA TYR A 52 17.92 3.08 -0.76
C TYR A 52 18.62 2.64 -2.05
N GLN A 53 18.73 1.33 -2.30
CA GLN A 53 19.38 0.75 -3.48
C GLN A 53 18.38 0.07 -4.41
N LEU A 54 18.49 0.34 -5.72
CA LEU A 54 17.81 -0.38 -6.80
C LEU A 54 18.86 -1.06 -7.68
N GLY A 55 19.23 -2.29 -7.34
CA GLY A 55 20.34 -2.99 -7.99
C GLY A 55 21.69 -2.33 -7.64
N ASN A 56 22.35 -1.72 -8.63
CA ASN A 56 23.57 -0.93 -8.45
C ASN A 56 23.32 0.60 -8.43
N LEU A 57 22.06 1.03 -8.41
CA LEU A 57 21.65 2.42 -8.46
C LEU A 57 21.20 2.89 -7.09
N SER A 58 21.95 3.80 -6.46
CA SER A 58 21.51 4.48 -5.24
C SER A 58 20.38 5.45 -5.59
N ILE A 59 19.33 5.53 -4.78
CA ILE A 59 18.19 6.42 -5.01
C ILE A 59 17.88 7.17 -3.72
N TYR A 60 17.99 8.51 -3.78
CA TYR A 60 17.32 9.38 -2.81
C TYR A 60 15.85 9.54 -3.20
N GLU A 61 14.96 9.53 -2.21
CA GLU A 61 13.51 9.60 -2.40
C GLU A 61 12.87 10.49 -1.32
N THR A 62 12.06 11.45 -1.74
CA THR A 62 11.41 12.44 -0.88
C THR A 62 10.48 11.79 0.16
N PRO A 63 10.29 12.38 1.36
CA PRO A 63 9.67 11.69 2.49
C PRO A 63 8.18 11.33 2.29
N ASP A 64 7.42 12.08 1.48
CA ASP A 64 6.05 11.68 1.15
C ASP A 64 6.03 10.61 0.04
N MET A 65 5.73 9.40 0.47
CA MET A 65 5.64 8.18 -0.33
C MET A 65 4.25 7.96 -0.94
N THR A 66 3.24 8.73 -0.51
CA THR A 66 1.83 8.54 -0.90
C THR A 66 1.49 8.96 -2.33
N PRO A 67 2.15 9.94 -2.99
CA PRO A 67 1.77 10.35 -4.33
C PRO A 67 2.05 9.28 -5.39
N ARG A 68 0.98 8.84 -6.06
CA ARG A 68 1.05 7.96 -7.25
C ARG A 68 1.49 8.69 -8.54
N ARG A 69 2.12 9.86 -8.39
CA ARG A 69 2.76 10.64 -9.46
C ARG A 69 4.24 10.71 -9.10
N LEU A 70 5.04 9.91 -9.80
CA LEU A 70 6.49 9.92 -9.65
C LEU A 70 7.07 11.05 -10.52
N LEU A 71 7.98 11.84 -9.97
CA LEU A 71 8.91 12.63 -10.77
C LEU A 71 10.33 12.06 -10.60
N ILE A 72 11.00 11.78 -11.70
CA ILE A 72 12.43 11.50 -11.70
C ILE A 72 13.14 12.84 -11.85
N ALA A 73 13.94 13.23 -10.85
CA ALA A 73 14.77 14.42 -10.87
C ALA A 73 16.21 14.03 -11.27
N VAL A 74 16.75 14.66 -12.31
CA VAL A 74 18.05 14.32 -12.89
C VAL A 74 19.00 15.51 -12.74
N TYR A 75 20.05 15.33 -11.93
CA TYR A 75 21.02 16.37 -11.59
C TYR A 75 21.90 16.86 -12.77
N ASP A 76 22.72 17.87 -12.47
CA ASP A 76 23.84 18.28 -13.32
C ASP A 76 25.07 17.37 -13.17
N ILE A 77 26.15 17.67 -13.88
CA ILE A 77 27.36 16.83 -13.94
C ILE A 77 28.05 16.61 -12.57
N PHE A 78 27.74 17.44 -11.57
CA PHE A 78 28.32 17.34 -10.22
C PHE A 78 27.50 16.41 -9.30
N GLY A 79 26.37 15.86 -9.78
CA GLY A 79 25.65 14.77 -9.12
C GLY A 79 24.63 15.20 -8.05
N ASP A 80 24.35 14.28 -7.13
CA ASP A 80 23.31 14.40 -6.09
C ASP A 80 23.73 15.34 -4.94
N THR A 81 23.73 16.65 -5.23
CA THR A 81 24.10 17.72 -4.30
C THR A 81 22.95 18.17 -3.41
N ALA A 82 23.28 18.83 -2.28
CA ALA A 82 22.30 19.33 -1.31
C ALA A 82 21.24 20.26 -1.94
N ASN A 83 21.63 21.10 -2.91
CA ASN A 83 20.72 21.97 -3.66
C ASN A 83 19.71 21.16 -4.50
N THR A 84 20.16 20.11 -5.19
CA THR A 84 19.28 19.20 -5.95
C THR A 84 18.26 18.51 -5.04
N ARG A 85 18.71 18.00 -3.88
CA ARG A 85 17.81 17.37 -2.90
C ARG A 85 16.82 18.37 -2.29
N LEU A 86 17.23 19.60 -2.01
CA LEU A 86 16.32 20.64 -1.52
C LEU A 86 15.28 21.03 -2.58
N PHE A 87 15.66 21.14 -3.86
CA PHE A 87 14.72 21.40 -4.95
C PHE A 87 13.67 20.28 -5.04
N ALA A 88 14.09 19.02 -4.98
CA ALA A 88 13.21 17.86 -4.98
C ALA A 88 12.24 17.87 -3.78
N ASP A 89 12.75 18.14 -2.57
CA ASP A 89 11.93 18.22 -1.36
C ASP A 89 10.91 19.36 -1.40
N LEU A 90 11.33 20.58 -1.79
CA LEU A 90 10.43 21.73 -1.91
C LEU A 90 9.33 21.48 -2.97
N MET A 91 9.66 20.84 -4.09
CA MET A 91 8.67 20.49 -5.10
C MET A 91 7.71 19.38 -4.63
N ALA A 92 8.20 18.37 -3.93
CA ALA A 92 7.38 17.32 -3.33
C ALA A 92 6.39 17.90 -2.30
N GLU A 93 6.90 18.70 -1.36
CA GLU A 93 6.16 19.33 -0.28
C GLU A 93 5.10 20.32 -0.78
N THR A 94 5.42 21.12 -1.81
CA THR A 94 4.51 22.15 -2.35
C THR A 94 3.43 21.56 -3.28
N TYR A 95 3.74 20.50 -4.05
CA TYR A 95 2.87 20.02 -5.13
C TYR A 95 2.33 18.58 -4.97
N GLY A 96 2.71 17.88 -3.90
CA GLY A 96 2.29 16.51 -3.62
C GLY A 96 2.78 15.52 -4.67
N PHE A 97 4.07 15.56 -4.98
CA PHE A 97 4.75 14.60 -5.85
C PHE A 97 5.67 13.71 -5.01
N ARG A 98 5.82 12.47 -5.46
CA ARG A 98 6.85 11.56 -4.97
C ARG A 98 8.04 11.73 -5.90
N ILE A 99 9.17 12.24 -5.41
CA ILE A 99 10.31 12.60 -6.25
C ILE A 99 11.50 11.73 -5.89
N VAL A 100 12.19 11.23 -6.91
CA VAL A 100 13.44 10.47 -6.78
C VAL A 100 14.59 11.23 -7.40
N VAL A 101 15.75 11.20 -6.75
CA VAL A 101 17.05 11.60 -7.32
C VAL A 101 17.91 10.33 -7.40
N PRO A 102 17.99 9.68 -8.58
CA PRO A 102 18.80 8.48 -8.77
C PRO A 102 20.27 8.86 -9.04
N ASP A 103 21.21 8.17 -8.40
CA ASP A 103 22.65 8.32 -8.61
C ASP A 103 23.10 7.55 -9.86
N PHE A 104 22.74 8.08 -11.02
CA PHE A 104 23.16 7.57 -12.33
C PHE A 104 24.69 7.49 -12.49
N TYR A 105 25.46 8.23 -11.68
CA TYR A 105 26.92 8.24 -11.74
C TYR A 105 27.59 7.24 -10.78
N ARG A 106 26.82 6.54 -9.93
CA ARG A 106 27.32 5.54 -8.96
C ARG A 106 28.44 6.10 -8.05
N GLY A 107 28.33 7.36 -7.65
CA GLY A 107 29.32 8.04 -6.82
C GLY A 107 30.54 8.57 -7.58
N GLU A 108 30.54 8.57 -8.91
CA GLU A 108 31.58 9.16 -9.77
C GLU A 108 31.10 10.41 -10.56
N PRO A 109 30.62 11.49 -9.91
CA PRO A 109 30.30 12.75 -10.61
C PRO A 109 31.56 13.39 -11.21
N TRP A 110 31.36 14.35 -12.13
CA TRP A 110 32.46 15.18 -12.61
C TRP A 110 33.03 16.01 -11.46
N ASP A 111 34.36 16.02 -11.32
CA ASP A 111 34.98 16.76 -10.23
C ASP A 111 34.99 18.27 -10.49
N HIS A 112 34.37 19.01 -9.57
CA HIS A 112 34.43 20.48 -9.50
C HIS A 112 35.85 21.08 -9.51
N THR A 113 36.90 20.35 -9.11
CA THR A 113 38.28 20.87 -9.23
C THR A 113 38.81 20.84 -10.67
N LEU A 114 38.18 20.06 -11.56
CA LEU A 114 38.51 19.91 -12.97
C LEU A 114 37.65 20.84 -13.87
N TRP A 115 37.32 22.05 -13.38
CA TRP A 115 36.60 23.05 -14.16
C TRP A 115 37.51 24.25 -14.54
N PRO A 116 37.52 24.72 -15.80
CA PRO A 116 36.72 24.24 -16.92
C PRO A 116 37.18 22.87 -17.43
N PRO A 117 36.25 22.01 -17.89
CA PRO A 117 36.57 20.65 -18.33
C PRO A 117 37.50 20.63 -19.55
N ILE A 118 38.52 19.77 -19.49
CA ILE A 118 39.30 19.37 -20.66
C ILE A 118 38.39 18.49 -21.54
N PRO A 119 38.22 18.78 -22.85
CA PRO A 119 37.25 18.08 -23.70
C PRO A 119 37.44 16.56 -23.74
N GLU A 120 38.70 16.11 -23.78
CA GLU A 120 39.09 14.70 -23.83
C GLU A 120 38.72 13.96 -22.54
N ASP A 121 39.08 14.53 -21.37
CA ASP A 121 38.78 13.94 -20.06
C ASP A 121 37.27 13.93 -19.78
N TYR A 122 36.57 15.00 -20.15
CA TYR A 122 35.11 15.10 -20.03
C TYR A 122 34.39 14.10 -20.96
N ALA A 123 34.85 13.94 -22.20
CA ALA A 123 34.32 12.91 -23.10
C ALA A 123 34.54 11.49 -22.53
N ALA A 124 35.73 11.21 -21.98
CA ALA A 124 36.05 9.92 -21.38
C ALA A 124 35.22 9.62 -20.11
N TRP A 125 34.98 10.62 -19.25
CA TRP A 125 34.04 10.50 -18.13
C TRP A 125 32.60 10.29 -18.62
N GLN A 126 32.16 11.05 -19.62
CA GLN A 126 30.80 10.99 -20.14
C GLN A 126 30.50 9.67 -20.86
N GLU A 127 31.46 9.10 -21.61
CA GLU A 127 31.31 7.78 -22.23
C GLU A 127 31.25 6.66 -21.17
N ARG A 128 32.07 6.76 -20.11
CA ARG A 128 32.24 5.72 -19.09
C ARG A 128 31.18 5.73 -17.99
N VAL A 129 30.67 6.90 -17.61
CA VAL A 129 29.82 7.10 -16.42
C VAL A 129 28.51 7.82 -16.75
N ALA A 130 28.56 8.88 -17.55
CA ALA A 130 27.41 9.77 -17.80
C ALA A 130 26.80 9.63 -19.21
N ASN A 131 26.76 8.39 -19.72
CA ASN A 131 26.30 8.09 -21.08
C ASN A 131 24.77 8.15 -21.17
N TRP A 132 24.25 9.15 -21.90
CA TRP A 132 22.82 9.44 -21.95
C TRP A 132 21.96 8.26 -22.42
N ASP A 133 22.32 7.61 -23.53
CA ASP A 133 21.50 6.53 -24.10
C ASP A 133 21.52 5.28 -23.21
N THR A 134 22.68 4.94 -22.63
CA THR A 134 22.81 3.85 -21.64
C THR A 134 21.92 4.11 -20.42
N ILE A 135 21.97 5.33 -19.88
CA ILE A 135 21.21 5.70 -18.68
C ILE A 135 19.69 5.73 -18.95
N VAL A 136 19.26 6.17 -20.14
CA VAL A 136 17.83 6.12 -20.51
C VAL A 136 17.36 4.69 -20.72
N GLN A 137 18.07 3.89 -21.51
CA GLN A 137 17.65 2.53 -21.89
C GLN A 137 17.71 1.53 -20.73
N TYR A 138 18.64 1.70 -19.80
CA TYR A 138 18.79 0.79 -18.66
C TYR A 138 18.28 1.39 -17.36
N ASP A 139 18.78 2.55 -16.92
CA ASP A 139 18.49 3.05 -15.56
C ASP A 139 17.10 3.68 -15.45
N VAL A 140 16.76 4.61 -16.34
CA VAL A 140 15.42 5.24 -16.35
C VAL A 140 14.36 4.18 -16.63
N GLN A 141 14.58 3.26 -17.59
CA GLN A 141 13.68 2.15 -17.83
C GLN A 141 13.55 1.19 -16.62
N ASN A 142 14.64 0.90 -15.89
CA ASN A 142 14.60 0.11 -14.67
C ASN A 142 13.84 0.83 -13.54
N ILE A 143 14.01 2.15 -13.38
CA ILE A 143 13.21 2.95 -12.43
C ILE A 143 11.73 2.88 -12.82
N LEU A 144 11.36 3.09 -14.09
CA LEU A 144 9.98 2.96 -14.55
C LEU A 144 9.41 1.56 -14.25
N GLY A 145 10.17 0.50 -14.56
CA GLY A 145 9.79 -0.89 -14.28
C GLY A 145 9.62 -1.17 -12.79
N PHE A 146 10.55 -0.72 -11.96
CA PHE A 146 10.51 -0.88 -10.50
C PHE A 146 9.33 -0.12 -9.88
N TYR A 147 9.09 1.14 -10.27
CA TYR A 147 7.99 1.94 -9.72
C TYR A 147 6.61 1.47 -10.19
N ASN A 148 6.53 0.95 -11.42
CA ASN A 148 5.31 0.33 -11.92
C ASN A 148 5.01 -1.00 -11.21
N SER A 149 5.99 -1.90 -11.11
CA SER A 149 5.81 -3.22 -10.47
C SER A 149 5.65 -3.17 -8.94
N THR A 150 6.36 -2.26 -8.26
CA THR A 150 6.39 -2.20 -6.79
C THR A 150 5.30 -1.29 -6.20
N PHE A 151 4.89 -0.24 -6.92
CA PHE A 151 3.95 0.77 -6.41
C PHE A 151 2.74 1.03 -7.32
N GLY A 152 2.62 0.33 -8.45
CA GLY A 152 1.54 0.53 -9.42
C GLY A 152 1.62 1.87 -10.16
N ILE A 153 2.76 2.56 -10.13
CA ILE A 153 2.89 3.90 -10.70
C ILE A 153 3.21 3.82 -12.20
N ASP A 154 2.28 4.29 -13.04
CA ASP A 154 2.49 4.51 -14.48
C ASP A 154 2.50 6.01 -14.87
N GLN A 155 2.08 6.89 -13.94
CA GLN A 155 2.10 8.34 -14.09
C GLN A 155 3.47 8.89 -13.68
N VAL A 156 4.46 8.74 -14.56
CA VAL A 156 5.83 9.22 -14.35
C VAL A 156 6.13 10.44 -15.21
N GLY A 157 6.58 11.53 -14.58
CA GLY A 157 7.25 12.65 -15.23
C GLY A 157 8.76 12.60 -14.97
N ILE A 158 9.54 13.37 -15.73
CA ILE A 158 10.99 13.49 -15.54
C ILE A 158 11.41 14.95 -15.72
N PHE A 159 12.26 15.46 -14.83
CA PHE A 159 12.89 16.77 -15.04
C PHE A 159 14.37 16.72 -14.74
N GLY A 160 15.13 17.59 -15.38
CA GLY A 160 16.57 17.60 -15.17
C GLY A 160 17.28 18.89 -15.50
N PHE A 161 18.46 18.98 -14.92
CA PHE A 161 19.30 20.16 -14.82
C PHE A 161 20.57 19.97 -15.65
N CYS A 162 21.00 20.95 -16.46
CA CYS A 162 22.23 20.81 -17.27
C CYS A 162 22.16 19.51 -18.13
N TRP A 163 23.08 18.58 -17.89
CA TRP A 163 23.17 17.24 -18.47
C TRP A 163 21.88 16.42 -18.29
N GLY A 164 21.16 16.59 -17.17
CA GLY A 164 19.87 15.94 -16.91
C GLY A 164 18.73 16.41 -17.81
N GLY A 165 18.85 17.59 -18.43
CA GLY A 165 17.90 18.06 -19.45
C GLY A 165 17.92 17.19 -20.71
N LYS A 166 19.09 16.65 -21.08
CA LYS A 166 19.27 15.71 -22.19
C LYS A 166 18.71 14.32 -21.87
N ILE A 167 18.92 13.79 -20.66
CA ILE A 167 18.20 12.59 -20.17
C ILE A 167 16.69 12.79 -20.27
N SER A 168 16.19 13.91 -19.75
CA SER A 168 14.75 14.21 -19.72
C SER A 168 14.14 14.29 -21.12
N THR A 169 14.88 14.85 -22.09
CA THR A 169 14.48 14.89 -23.50
C THR A 169 14.44 13.50 -24.12
N LEU A 170 15.49 12.70 -23.96
CA LEU A 170 15.58 11.35 -24.54
C LEU A 170 14.54 10.41 -23.92
N ALA A 171 14.32 10.47 -22.60
CA ALA A 171 13.26 9.73 -21.93
C ALA A 171 11.86 10.14 -22.43
N ALA A 172 11.62 11.44 -22.67
CA ALA A 172 10.38 11.94 -23.26
C ALA A 172 10.19 11.58 -24.76
N SER A 173 11.23 11.08 -25.43
CA SER A 173 11.17 10.55 -26.80
C SER A 173 11.08 9.02 -26.87
N GLN A 174 11.71 8.31 -25.93
CA GLN A 174 11.92 6.86 -25.99
C GLN A 174 11.05 6.04 -25.00
N LEU A 175 10.56 6.65 -23.92
CA LEU A 175 9.92 5.96 -22.78
C LEU A 175 8.51 6.50 -22.49
N PRO A 176 7.64 5.77 -21.75
CA PRO A 176 6.23 6.15 -21.50
C PRO A 176 6.02 7.29 -20.48
N ILE A 177 6.91 8.28 -20.51
CA ILE A 177 6.88 9.54 -19.74
C ILE A 177 5.63 10.35 -20.07
N LYS A 178 5.01 10.99 -19.07
CA LYS A 178 3.77 11.78 -19.25
C LYS A 178 4.01 13.25 -19.58
N ALA A 179 5.11 13.81 -19.09
CA ALA A 179 5.56 15.17 -19.32
C ALA A 179 7.05 15.30 -18.91
N ALA A 180 7.77 16.32 -19.39
CA ALA A 180 9.15 16.56 -18.97
C ALA A 180 9.52 18.03 -18.65
N GLY A 181 10.55 18.24 -17.83
CA GLY A 181 11.05 19.56 -17.44
C GLY A 181 12.55 19.73 -17.72
N LEU A 182 12.93 20.81 -18.39
CA LEU A 182 14.33 21.14 -18.71
C LEU A 182 14.72 22.45 -18.02
N VAL A 183 15.61 22.38 -17.03
CA VAL A 183 16.09 23.54 -16.29
C VAL A 183 17.56 23.77 -16.64
N HIS A 184 17.89 24.94 -17.19
CA HIS A 184 19.19 25.25 -17.82
C HIS A 184 19.81 24.04 -18.56
N PRO A 185 19.18 23.52 -19.62
CA PRO A 185 19.56 22.26 -20.24
C PRO A 185 20.83 22.39 -21.09
N SER A 186 21.69 21.36 -21.05
CA SER A 186 22.89 21.24 -21.89
C SER A 186 22.77 20.08 -22.88
N SER A 187 23.51 20.15 -23.99
CA SER A 187 23.58 19.15 -25.07
C SER A 187 22.25 18.76 -25.75
N VAL A 188 21.17 19.52 -25.53
CA VAL A 188 19.88 19.41 -26.23
C VAL A 188 19.93 20.25 -27.51
N THR A 189 19.47 19.69 -28.64
CA THR A 189 19.42 20.40 -29.93
C THR A 189 17.98 20.51 -30.44
N ASN A 190 17.71 21.48 -31.32
CA ASN A 190 16.36 21.80 -31.79
C ASN A 190 15.71 20.64 -32.57
N GLU A 191 16.52 19.81 -33.23
CA GLU A 191 16.08 18.67 -34.03
C GLU A 191 15.42 17.58 -33.15
N MET A 192 15.90 17.41 -31.92
CA MET A 192 15.38 16.39 -30.98
C MET A 192 13.90 16.60 -30.64
N ALA A 193 13.38 17.83 -30.77
CA ALA A 193 11.96 18.11 -30.55
C ALA A 193 11.06 17.33 -31.53
N GLN A 194 11.58 16.87 -32.68
CA GLN A 194 10.86 16.00 -33.62
C GLN A 194 10.63 14.58 -33.08
N ASP A 195 11.46 14.09 -32.17
CA ASP A 195 11.33 12.75 -31.59
C ASP A 195 10.53 12.73 -30.27
N VAL A 196 10.38 13.87 -29.59
CA VAL A 196 9.66 13.99 -28.32
C VAL A 196 8.18 13.57 -28.45
N GLN A 197 7.71 12.72 -27.54
CA GLN A 197 6.34 12.19 -27.50
C GLN A 197 5.48 12.75 -26.34
N ALA A 198 6.07 13.52 -25.43
CA ALA A 198 5.38 14.10 -24.26
C ALA A 198 5.53 15.65 -24.20
N PRO A 199 4.54 16.38 -23.64
CA PRO A 199 4.67 17.83 -23.42
C PRO A 199 5.87 18.17 -22.53
N MET A 200 6.47 19.35 -22.73
CA MET A 200 7.64 19.79 -21.95
C MET A 200 7.55 21.25 -21.48
N TYR A 201 8.21 21.56 -20.36
CA TYR A 201 8.48 22.95 -19.94
C TYR A 201 9.99 23.23 -19.95
N LEU A 202 10.38 24.32 -20.63
CA LEU A 202 11.77 24.71 -20.86
C LEU A 202 12.16 25.97 -20.06
N PHE A 203 13.28 25.94 -19.35
CA PHE A 203 13.82 27.08 -18.58
C PHE A 203 15.31 27.35 -18.91
N PRO A 204 15.65 27.84 -20.12
CA PRO A 204 17.00 28.29 -20.43
C PRO A 204 17.38 29.57 -19.65
N CYS A 205 18.66 29.78 -19.41
CA CYS A 205 19.24 30.90 -18.67
C CYS A 205 19.83 31.98 -19.60
N LEU A 206 20.59 32.93 -19.06
CA LEU A 206 21.24 34.01 -19.82
C LEU A 206 22.20 33.46 -20.88
N ASP A 207 23.02 32.50 -20.47
CA ASP A 207 24.16 31.88 -21.16
C ASP A 207 23.83 30.62 -22.00
N ASP A 208 22.61 30.08 -21.86
CA ASP A 208 22.16 28.92 -22.65
C ASP A 208 21.91 29.23 -24.13
N PRO A 209 21.88 28.23 -25.03
CA PRO A 209 21.37 28.37 -26.39
C PRO A 209 19.94 28.94 -26.45
N ASP A 210 19.51 29.43 -27.62
CA ASP A 210 18.09 29.73 -27.82
C ASP A 210 17.29 28.44 -28.05
N MET A 211 16.30 28.22 -27.20
CA MET A 211 15.37 27.09 -27.27
C MET A 211 14.02 27.46 -27.90
N THR A 212 13.84 28.68 -28.39
CA THR A 212 12.60 29.08 -29.06
C THR A 212 12.24 28.14 -30.24
N PRO A 213 13.17 27.71 -31.11
CA PRO A 213 12.84 26.76 -32.18
C PRO A 213 12.44 25.36 -31.66
N PHE A 214 13.06 24.90 -30.55
CA PHE A 214 12.62 23.68 -29.86
C PHE A 214 11.18 23.84 -29.33
N TYR A 215 10.90 24.98 -28.70
CA TYR A 215 9.59 25.31 -28.16
C TYR A 215 8.50 25.38 -29.24
N ASP A 216 8.79 25.97 -30.40
CA ASP A 216 7.84 26.05 -31.51
C ASP A 216 7.42 24.66 -32.01
N VAL A 217 8.35 23.70 -32.07
CA VAL A 217 8.04 22.30 -32.41
C VAL A 217 7.19 21.64 -31.31
N LEU A 218 7.49 21.86 -30.03
CA LEU A 218 6.65 21.38 -28.93
C LEU A 218 5.25 22.00 -28.96
N LYS A 219 5.13 23.29 -29.24
CA LYS A 219 3.85 24.00 -29.32
C LYS A 219 3.04 23.54 -30.52
N MET A 220 3.67 23.22 -31.65
CA MET A 220 3.02 22.59 -32.79
C MET A 220 2.51 21.17 -32.46
N LYS A 221 3.25 20.38 -31.68
CA LYS A 221 2.86 19.01 -31.28
C LYS A 221 1.79 18.95 -30.18
N PHE A 222 1.92 19.78 -29.15
CA PHE A 222 1.18 19.65 -27.89
C PHE A 222 0.31 20.89 -27.56
N GLY A 223 0.43 21.99 -28.31
CA GLY A 223 -0.28 23.24 -28.03
C GLY A 223 0.19 23.90 -26.73
N ASP A 224 -0.74 24.53 -26.00
CA ASP A 224 -0.47 25.19 -24.72
C ASP A 224 -0.18 24.22 -23.55
N ASN A 225 -0.16 22.90 -23.82
CA ASN A 225 0.37 21.89 -22.90
C ASN A 225 1.92 21.95 -22.78
N SER A 226 2.62 22.72 -23.61
CA SER A 226 4.07 22.95 -23.47
C SER A 226 4.40 24.41 -23.19
N GLY A 227 5.47 24.65 -22.43
CA GLY A 227 5.88 26.00 -22.00
C GLY A 227 7.38 26.30 -22.16
N HIS A 228 7.72 27.59 -22.19
CA HIS A 228 9.10 28.08 -22.25
C HIS A 228 9.21 29.40 -21.48
N ARG A 229 10.21 29.53 -20.60
CA ARG A 229 10.51 30.73 -19.81
C ARG A 229 12.02 30.90 -19.68
N ARG A 230 12.60 31.84 -20.43
CA ARG A 230 14.02 32.18 -20.29
C ARG A 230 14.27 33.05 -19.05
N TYR A 231 15.28 32.71 -18.25
CA TYR A 231 15.78 33.54 -17.15
C TYR A 231 17.00 34.34 -17.59
N THR A 232 16.82 35.61 -17.96
CA THR A 232 17.91 36.49 -18.40
C THR A 232 18.75 37.06 -17.26
N ASP A 233 18.39 36.77 -16.02
CA ASP A 233 19.07 37.20 -14.79
C ASP A 233 19.73 36.05 -14.01
N MET A 234 19.60 34.82 -14.51
CA MET A 234 20.26 33.62 -13.99
C MET A 234 21.27 33.07 -14.99
N CYS A 235 22.24 32.32 -14.49
CA CYS A 235 23.23 31.60 -15.28
C CYS A 235 22.98 30.09 -15.24
N HIS A 236 23.68 29.34 -16.07
CA HIS A 236 23.68 27.88 -16.04
C HIS A 236 24.03 27.34 -14.64
N GLY A 237 23.30 26.34 -14.16
CA GLY A 237 23.52 25.74 -12.84
C GLY A 237 22.87 26.47 -11.65
N PHE A 238 22.14 27.58 -11.86
CA PHE A 238 21.56 28.38 -10.76
C PHE A 238 20.62 27.60 -9.82
N ALA A 239 19.99 26.52 -10.31
CA ALA A 239 19.01 25.74 -9.58
C ALA A 239 19.59 24.48 -8.90
N THR A 240 20.87 24.20 -9.10
CA THR A 240 21.56 23.00 -8.61
C THR A 240 22.96 23.35 -8.08
N SER A 241 24.01 22.64 -8.49
CA SER A 241 25.30 22.56 -7.80
C SER A 241 26.14 23.84 -7.85
N MET A 242 25.80 24.79 -8.74
CA MET A 242 26.41 26.12 -8.84
C MET A 242 25.53 27.24 -8.25
N GLY A 243 24.32 26.91 -7.79
CA GLY A 243 23.35 27.86 -7.27
C GLY A 243 23.72 28.37 -5.87
N ASN A 244 24.00 29.66 -5.73
CA ASN A 244 24.08 30.29 -4.42
C ASN A 244 22.68 30.52 -3.84
N PHE A 245 22.12 29.52 -3.16
CA PHE A 245 20.79 29.59 -2.55
C PHE A 245 20.72 30.56 -1.35
N SER A 246 21.85 31.10 -0.86
CA SER A 246 21.87 32.20 0.11
C SER A 246 21.67 33.57 -0.54
N ASN A 247 21.72 33.68 -1.88
CA ASN A 247 21.32 34.89 -2.61
C ASN A 247 19.79 34.89 -2.80
N PRO A 248 19.04 35.87 -2.24
CA PRO A 248 17.58 35.90 -2.33
C PRO A 248 17.03 35.95 -3.76
N LEU A 249 17.78 36.50 -4.72
CA LEU A 249 17.35 36.52 -6.13
C LEU A 249 17.45 35.13 -6.77
N VAL A 250 18.53 34.40 -6.48
CA VAL A 250 18.72 33.01 -6.96
C VAL A 250 17.65 32.11 -6.35
N PHE A 251 17.43 32.19 -5.04
CA PHE A 251 16.41 31.41 -4.36
C PHE A 251 15.00 31.73 -4.88
N GLN A 252 14.66 33.00 -5.10
CA GLN A 252 13.38 33.39 -5.73
C GLN A 252 13.21 32.79 -7.14
N ARG A 253 14.27 32.66 -7.93
CA ARG A 253 14.20 32.02 -9.27
C ARG A 253 14.10 30.50 -9.16
N VAL A 254 14.66 29.89 -8.11
CA VAL A 254 14.43 28.47 -7.77
C VAL A 254 12.97 28.24 -7.39
N GLU A 255 12.41 29.02 -6.46
CA GLU A 255 10.99 28.97 -6.08
C GLU A 255 10.06 29.14 -7.30
N GLN A 256 10.30 30.15 -8.14
CA GLN A 256 9.53 30.36 -9.37
C GLN A 256 9.64 29.22 -10.39
N THR A 257 10.78 28.52 -10.42
CA THR A 257 10.96 27.35 -11.29
C THR A 257 10.21 26.14 -10.72
N ILE A 258 10.29 25.92 -9.41
CA ILE A 258 9.51 24.90 -8.70
C ILE A 258 8.00 25.14 -8.90
N ASP A 259 7.53 26.37 -8.78
CA ASP A 259 6.12 26.72 -8.94
C ASP A 259 5.59 26.43 -10.34
N ILE A 260 6.31 26.88 -11.36
CA ILE A 260 5.87 26.73 -12.75
C ILE A 260 5.95 25.26 -13.18
N LEU A 261 7.06 24.57 -12.84
CA LEU A 261 7.27 23.18 -13.20
C LEU A 261 6.35 22.22 -12.40
N GLY A 262 6.09 22.52 -11.13
CA GLY A 262 5.16 21.78 -10.27
C GLY A 262 3.71 21.91 -10.73
N ASN A 263 3.27 23.12 -11.12
CA ASN A 263 1.95 23.32 -11.74
C ASN A 263 1.85 22.62 -13.11
N PHE A 264 2.92 22.67 -13.92
CA PHE A 264 2.98 21.95 -15.20
C PHE A 264 2.84 20.43 -15.04
N PHE A 265 3.53 19.81 -14.09
CA PHE A 265 3.35 18.37 -13.79
C PHE A 265 2.00 18.05 -13.12
N LYS A 266 1.29 19.05 -12.59
CA LYS A 266 -0.01 18.87 -11.94
C LYS A 266 -1.17 18.70 -12.93
N ILE A 267 -1.07 19.33 -14.10
CA ILE A 267 -2.10 19.32 -15.15
C ILE A 267 -1.95 18.15 -16.14
N HIS A 268 -0.73 17.70 -16.43
CA HIS A 268 -0.48 16.66 -17.44
C HIS A 268 -0.73 15.23 -16.91
N LYS A 269 -2.00 14.82 -16.95
CA LYS A 269 -2.48 13.45 -16.69
C LYS A 269 -3.15 12.89 -17.94
N VAL A 270 -3.08 11.59 -18.18
CA VAL A 270 -3.73 10.94 -19.33
C VAL A 270 -5.03 10.23 -18.93
N SER A 271 -6.11 10.52 -19.65
CA SER A 271 -7.41 9.82 -19.56
C SER A 271 -7.50 8.66 -20.57
N GLN A 272 -8.41 7.71 -20.31
CA GLN A 272 -8.47 6.39 -20.94
C GLN A 272 -8.84 6.36 -22.44
N LEU A 273 -8.53 5.22 -23.08
CA LEU A 273 -9.07 4.80 -24.39
C LEU A 273 -10.60 4.58 -24.33
N PRO A 274 -11.36 4.89 -25.40
CA PRO A 274 -12.82 4.93 -25.33
C PRO A 274 -13.54 3.62 -25.73
N SER A 275 -14.11 2.93 -24.75
CA SER A 275 -15.51 2.44 -24.76
C SER A 275 -15.78 1.63 -23.47
N THR A 276 -16.76 1.96 -22.63
CA THR A 276 -18.01 2.71 -22.87
C THR A 276 -18.22 3.91 -21.92
N SER A 277 -18.87 4.94 -22.45
CA SER A 277 -19.58 6.05 -21.77
C SER A 277 -19.39 6.24 -20.25
N TYR A 278 -18.63 7.27 -19.86
CA TYR A 278 -19.08 8.21 -18.83
C TYR A 278 -18.79 9.66 -19.25
N CYS A 279 -19.58 10.59 -18.72
CA CYS A 279 -19.59 11.99 -19.17
C CYS A 279 -18.51 12.85 -18.49
N GLN A 280 -18.41 14.12 -18.90
CA GLN A 280 -17.45 15.10 -18.40
C GLN A 280 -17.47 15.20 -16.86
N LEU A 281 -16.30 15.13 -16.22
CA LEU A 281 -16.12 15.71 -14.90
C LEU A 281 -15.46 17.09 -15.01
N THR A 282 -16.30 18.10 -14.82
CA THR A 282 -15.93 19.44 -14.31
C THR A 282 -15.06 19.30 -13.05
N ILE A 283 -14.39 20.38 -12.63
CA ILE A 283 -13.88 20.50 -11.26
C ILE A 283 -15.06 20.32 -10.29
N MET A 284 -15.17 19.13 -9.71
CA MET A 284 -16.03 18.82 -8.59
C MET A 284 -15.14 18.53 -7.38
N ALA A 285 -15.53 19.03 -6.21
CA ALA A 285 -14.90 18.61 -4.97
C ALA A 285 -15.15 17.12 -4.72
N PHE A 286 -14.26 16.43 -4.01
CA PHE A 286 -14.54 15.12 -3.44
C PHE A 286 -15.57 15.27 -2.29
N SER A 287 -16.84 15.34 -2.69
CA SER A 287 -18.02 15.53 -1.83
C SER A 287 -18.50 14.24 -1.19
N ASN A 288 -18.13 13.08 -1.75
CA ASN A 288 -18.66 11.78 -1.37
C ASN A 288 -17.61 10.98 -0.59
N ALA A 289 -18.07 10.24 0.41
CA ALA A 289 -17.26 9.36 1.24
C ALA A 289 -17.53 7.88 0.88
N CYS A 290 -16.58 6.99 1.19
CA CYS A 290 -16.84 5.55 1.18
C CYS A 290 -17.96 5.23 2.17
N LYS A 291 -19.07 4.66 1.69
CA LYS A 291 -20.20 4.31 2.55
C LYS A 291 -19.86 3.08 3.37
N ILE A 292 -20.04 3.17 4.69
CA ILE A 292 -19.99 2.01 5.57
C ILE A 292 -21.34 1.79 6.25
N TYR A 293 -21.81 0.55 6.33
CA TYR A 293 -23.16 0.24 6.80
C TYR A 293 -23.14 -0.42 8.19
N LEU A 294 -24.18 -0.14 8.98
CA LEU A 294 -24.52 -1.00 10.12
C LEU A 294 -24.94 -2.40 9.64
N ARG A 295 -24.94 -3.41 10.52
CA ARG A 295 -25.55 -4.73 10.19
C ARG A 295 -27.04 -4.54 9.87
N HIS A 296 -27.61 -5.40 9.02
CA HIS A 296 -29.00 -5.26 8.56
C HIS A 296 -30.05 -5.08 9.69
N ASP A 297 -29.85 -5.71 10.85
CA ASP A 297 -30.74 -5.62 12.00
C ASP A 297 -30.62 -4.28 12.76
N GLN A 298 -29.41 -3.71 12.85
CA GLN A 298 -29.06 -2.51 13.61
C GLN A 298 -29.59 -1.21 12.98
N LYS A 299 -29.90 -0.22 13.83
CA LYS A 299 -30.47 1.08 13.43
C LYS A 299 -29.75 2.25 14.10
N ALA A 300 -29.94 3.46 13.58
CA ALA A 300 -29.29 4.68 14.06
C ALA A 300 -29.51 4.92 15.57
N LYS A 301 -30.72 4.64 16.04
CA LYS A 301 -31.13 4.69 17.46
C LYS A 301 -30.37 3.70 18.39
N ASP A 302 -29.62 2.74 17.84
CA ASP A 302 -28.87 1.75 18.61
C ASP A 302 -27.39 2.16 18.80
N VAL A 303 -26.93 3.21 18.09
CA VAL A 303 -25.58 3.80 18.24
C VAL A 303 -25.43 4.39 19.65
N GLY A 304 -24.33 4.09 20.35
CA GLY A 304 -24.06 4.58 21.70
C GLY A 304 -24.89 3.92 22.81
N THR A 305 -26.06 3.34 22.51
CA THR A 305 -26.85 2.55 23.48
C THR A 305 -26.13 1.29 24.01
N HIS A 306 -25.02 0.93 23.36
CA HIS A 306 -24.17 -0.22 23.66
C HIS A 306 -22.73 0.20 24.02
N SER A 307 -22.52 1.43 24.50
CA SER A 307 -21.23 1.93 24.98
C SER A 307 -20.79 1.20 26.25
N TYR A 308 -19.81 0.28 26.12
CA TYR A 308 -19.29 -0.49 27.25
C TYR A 308 -17.82 -0.87 27.05
N ARG A 309 -16.99 -0.60 28.07
CA ARG A 309 -15.57 -1.02 28.18
C ARG A 309 -15.38 -2.50 28.57
N ASN A 310 -16.43 -3.32 28.42
CA ASN A 310 -16.40 -4.78 28.58
C ASN A 310 -16.17 -5.49 27.23
N VAL A 311 -15.69 -4.76 26.22
CA VAL A 311 -15.30 -5.26 24.90
C VAL A 311 -14.03 -4.54 24.49
N ALA A 312 -13.09 -5.28 23.90
CA ALA A 312 -11.82 -4.73 23.44
C ALA A 312 -11.36 -5.41 22.14
N ILE A 313 -10.68 -4.64 21.28
CA ILE A 313 -10.01 -5.12 20.07
C ILE A 313 -8.55 -5.40 20.42
N TYR A 314 -8.13 -6.64 20.24
CA TYR A 314 -6.76 -7.09 20.50
C TYR A 314 -6.05 -7.37 19.17
N ALA A 315 -4.78 -6.95 19.06
CA ALA A 315 -3.90 -7.27 17.94
C ALA A 315 -2.45 -7.48 18.43
N PRO A 316 -1.60 -8.20 17.67
CA PRO A 316 -0.16 -8.21 17.90
C PRO A 316 0.47 -6.81 17.78
N SER A 317 1.48 -6.50 18.59
CA SER A 317 2.14 -5.17 18.59
C SER A 317 2.71 -4.74 17.22
N TRP A 318 3.12 -5.68 16.37
CA TRP A 318 3.62 -5.41 15.02
C TRP A 318 2.54 -4.91 14.04
N ILE A 319 1.25 -5.07 14.37
CA ILE A 319 0.15 -4.54 13.54
C ILE A 319 0.16 -3.00 13.46
N LYS A 320 0.84 -2.29 14.37
CA LYS A 320 1.04 -0.84 14.28
C LYS A 320 1.69 -0.42 12.96
N GLU A 321 2.75 -1.11 12.53
CA GLU A 321 3.42 -0.83 11.25
C GLU A 321 2.51 -1.16 10.06
N GLY A 322 1.70 -2.22 10.16
CA GLY A 322 0.68 -2.54 9.16
C GLY A 322 -0.40 -1.46 9.03
N LEU A 323 -0.91 -0.96 10.16
CA LEU A 323 -1.87 0.15 10.23
C LEU A 323 -1.28 1.44 9.64
N GLU A 324 -0.01 1.74 9.90
CA GLU A 324 0.70 2.89 9.32
C GLU A 324 0.83 2.76 7.79
N LYS A 325 1.26 1.59 7.28
CA LYS A 325 1.30 1.32 5.82
C LYS A 325 -0.07 1.48 5.17
N LEU A 326 -1.13 0.95 5.78
CA LEU A 326 -2.50 1.07 5.27
C LEU A 326 -3.03 2.52 5.37
N SER A 327 -2.74 3.23 6.45
CA SER A 327 -3.12 4.63 6.66
C SER A 327 -2.53 5.55 5.59
N LEU A 328 -1.25 5.35 5.25
CA LEU A 328 -0.57 6.03 4.15
C LEU A 328 -1.20 5.67 2.79
N ALA A 329 -1.48 4.39 2.53
CA ALA A 329 -2.10 3.94 1.29
C ALA A 329 -3.53 4.51 1.09
N LEU A 330 -4.28 4.71 2.17
CA LEU A 330 -5.63 5.30 2.14
C LEU A 330 -5.66 6.83 2.03
N GLY A 331 -4.52 7.53 2.16
CA GLY A 331 -4.36 8.91 1.67
C GLY A 331 -5.44 9.93 2.06
N ASN A 332 -5.90 9.92 3.32
CA ASN A 332 -7.03 10.74 3.80
C ASN A 332 -8.39 10.45 3.11
N THR A 333 -8.67 9.19 2.77
CA THR A 333 -10.00 8.74 2.33
C THR A 333 -11.05 9.02 3.42
N LYS A 334 -12.19 9.57 3.01
CA LYS A 334 -13.36 9.80 3.86
C LYS A 334 -14.24 8.55 3.91
N PHE A 335 -14.79 8.26 5.09
CA PHE A 335 -15.77 7.21 5.31
C PHE A 335 -16.99 7.79 6.04
N ALA A 336 -18.18 7.30 5.71
CA ALA A 336 -19.44 7.80 6.25
C ALA A 336 -20.37 6.61 6.59
N VAL A 337 -20.93 6.61 7.81
CA VAL A 337 -21.76 5.53 8.36
C VAL A 337 -23.22 5.69 7.94
N PHE A 338 -23.90 4.63 7.49
CA PHE A 338 -25.30 4.65 7.08
C PHE A 338 -26.15 3.54 7.72
N GLU A 339 -27.46 3.78 7.82
CA GLU A 339 -28.44 2.71 8.07
C GLU A 339 -28.69 1.86 6.80
N PRO A 340 -28.73 0.53 6.93
CA PRO A 340 -29.17 -0.40 5.89
C PRO A 340 -30.42 0.05 5.13
N ARG A 341 -30.25 0.25 3.82
CA ARG A 341 -31.32 0.42 2.82
C ARG A 341 -32.29 1.60 3.04
N ARG A 342 -31.98 2.56 3.94
CA ARG A 342 -32.89 3.69 4.29
C ARG A 342 -32.22 5.03 4.63
N GLY A 343 -30.90 5.10 4.77
CA GLY A 343 -30.23 6.36 5.12
C GLY A 343 -29.84 7.22 3.92
N ASP A 344 -30.57 8.32 3.67
CA ASP A 344 -30.12 9.40 2.77
C ASP A 344 -29.06 10.32 3.41
N LYS A 345 -28.84 10.18 4.73
CA LYS A 345 -27.89 10.96 5.53
C LYS A 345 -26.99 10.04 6.35
N PRO A 346 -25.70 10.40 6.52
CA PRO A 346 -24.81 9.64 7.38
C PRO A 346 -25.13 9.84 8.87
N LEU A 347 -24.71 8.86 9.67
CA LEU A 347 -24.82 8.84 11.14
C LEU A 347 -23.54 9.36 11.82
N ASP A 348 -22.40 9.17 11.15
CA ASP A 348 -21.03 9.52 11.56
C ASP A 348 -20.22 9.70 10.25
N GLU A 349 -19.28 10.64 10.24
CA GLU A 349 -18.38 10.91 9.11
C GLU A 349 -16.96 11.14 9.62
N PHE A 350 -15.99 10.40 9.10
CA PHE A 350 -14.60 10.51 9.50
C PHE A 350 -13.64 10.41 8.32
N THR A 351 -12.42 10.89 8.52
CA THR A 351 -11.32 10.81 7.54
C THR A 351 -10.21 9.96 8.12
N VAL A 352 -9.62 9.05 7.32
CA VAL A 352 -8.46 8.26 7.75
C VAL A 352 -7.22 9.17 7.78
N GLY A 353 -6.99 9.81 8.93
CA GLY A 353 -5.76 10.54 9.21
C GLY A 353 -4.54 9.60 9.39
N PRO A 354 -3.32 10.16 9.49
CA PRO A 354 -2.04 9.42 9.41
C PRO A 354 -1.73 8.46 10.57
N LYS A 355 -2.65 8.28 11.52
CA LYS A 355 -2.58 7.30 12.60
C LYS A 355 -3.89 6.55 12.67
N MET A 356 -3.97 5.42 11.96
CA MET A 356 -5.14 4.54 11.99
C MET A 356 -5.20 3.74 13.30
N SER A 357 -6.40 3.62 13.85
CA SER A 357 -6.68 2.82 15.07
C SER A 357 -7.24 1.43 14.72
N LEU A 358 -7.22 0.50 15.67
CA LEU A 358 -7.84 -0.83 15.52
C LEU A 358 -9.36 -0.76 15.34
N ALA A 359 -10.04 0.16 16.03
CA ALA A 359 -11.46 0.42 15.80
C ALA A 359 -11.68 1.02 14.40
N THR A 360 -10.78 1.87 13.92
CA THR A 360 -10.85 2.43 12.56
C THR A 360 -10.74 1.34 11.50
N VAL A 361 -9.74 0.44 11.57
CA VAL A 361 -9.59 -0.64 10.57
C VAL A 361 -10.77 -1.62 10.60
N GLN A 362 -11.27 -1.96 11.78
CA GLN A 362 -12.45 -2.81 11.93
C GLN A 362 -13.73 -2.12 11.39
N LYS A 363 -13.94 -0.81 11.65
CA LYS A 363 -15.04 -0.02 11.07
C LYS A 363 -15.01 -0.04 9.54
N ILE A 364 -13.87 0.29 8.92
CA ILE A 364 -13.81 0.45 7.46
C ILE A 364 -13.83 -0.87 6.71
N SER A 365 -13.31 -1.96 7.30
CA SER A 365 -13.18 -3.23 6.56
C SER A 365 -14.39 -4.15 6.70
N ARG A 366 -15.12 -4.13 7.83
CA ARG A 366 -16.24 -5.06 8.08
C ARG A 366 -17.60 -4.51 7.64
N ASN A 367 -17.65 -4.13 6.36
CA ASN A 367 -18.70 -3.30 5.74
C ASN A 367 -19.91 -4.09 5.17
N GLU A 368 -19.88 -5.43 5.12
CA GLU A 368 -20.93 -6.18 4.41
C GLU A 368 -22.20 -6.39 5.27
N GLU A 369 -23.33 -5.75 4.88
CA GLU A 369 -24.55 -5.67 5.72
C GLU A 369 -25.23 -7.04 6.00
N GLN A 370 -25.05 -8.02 5.12
CA GLN A 370 -25.49 -9.43 5.23
C GLN A 370 -24.61 -10.33 4.35
N ASN A 371 -24.33 -11.57 4.80
CA ASN A 371 -23.76 -12.70 4.04
C ASN A 371 -22.50 -12.42 3.19
N VAL A 372 -21.32 -12.79 3.69
CA VAL A 372 -20.06 -12.61 2.95
C VAL A 372 -19.59 -13.94 2.35
N SER A 373 -19.39 -14.00 1.03
CA SER A 373 -18.88 -15.21 0.36
C SER A 373 -17.36 -15.39 0.50
N GLY A 374 -16.80 -14.95 1.64
CA GLY A 374 -15.37 -14.72 1.86
C GLY A 374 -14.70 -13.64 1.00
N THR A 375 -15.41 -13.16 -0.04
CA THR A 375 -14.93 -12.23 -1.08
C THR A 375 -15.25 -10.79 -0.70
N ILE A 376 -14.27 -9.89 -0.69
CA ILE A 376 -14.52 -8.47 -0.42
C ILE A 376 -15.42 -7.82 -1.48
N ASN A 377 -16.57 -7.29 -1.06
CA ASN A 377 -17.46 -6.56 -1.97
C ASN A 377 -16.97 -5.14 -2.27
N LYS A 378 -16.15 -5.00 -3.32
CA LYS A 378 -15.58 -3.70 -3.73
C LYS A 378 -16.60 -2.60 -4.06
N THR A 379 -17.86 -2.94 -4.38
CA THR A 379 -18.86 -1.92 -4.76
C THR A 379 -19.26 -1.01 -3.59
N LEU A 380 -19.08 -1.47 -2.35
CA LEU A 380 -19.33 -0.66 -1.14
C LEU A 380 -18.35 0.51 -0.99
N TYR A 381 -17.18 0.41 -1.61
CA TYR A 381 -16.07 1.37 -1.50
C TYR A 381 -15.94 2.29 -2.72
N ALA A 382 -16.43 1.84 -3.88
CA ALA A 382 -16.32 2.56 -5.16
C ALA A 382 -16.96 3.96 -5.14
N GLU A 383 -18.06 4.18 -4.40
CA GLU A 383 -18.68 5.52 -4.27
C GLU A 383 -17.76 6.59 -3.65
N GLY A 384 -16.76 6.18 -2.86
CA GLY A 384 -15.73 7.06 -2.32
C GLY A 384 -14.40 7.01 -3.08
N GLY A 385 -14.35 6.37 -4.26
CA GLY A 385 -13.16 6.24 -5.10
C GLY A 385 -12.16 5.16 -4.70
N LEU A 386 -12.45 4.35 -3.68
CA LEU A 386 -11.56 3.29 -3.20
C LEU A 386 -11.81 1.98 -3.95
N GLU A 387 -11.22 1.84 -5.14
CA GLU A 387 -11.33 0.64 -5.98
C GLU A 387 -10.06 -0.25 -5.99
N ASP A 388 -8.98 0.18 -5.34
CA ASP A 388 -7.69 -0.52 -5.36
C ASP A 388 -7.75 -1.83 -4.56
N MET A 389 -7.67 -2.96 -5.27
CA MET A 389 -7.74 -4.28 -4.67
C MET A 389 -6.60 -4.57 -3.69
N LEU A 390 -5.40 -3.99 -3.85
CA LEU A 390 -4.29 -4.21 -2.92
C LEU A 390 -4.54 -3.54 -1.57
N ILE A 391 -5.17 -2.36 -1.57
CA ILE A 391 -5.58 -1.62 -0.36
C ILE A 391 -6.78 -2.31 0.30
N LEU A 392 -7.80 -2.67 -0.48
CA LEU A 392 -8.98 -3.39 -0.02
C LEU A 392 -8.61 -4.76 0.59
N LEU A 393 -7.60 -5.44 0.04
CA LEU A 393 -7.04 -6.67 0.63
C LEU A 393 -6.27 -6.39 1.93
N ALA A 394 -5.43 -5.35 1.99
CA ALA A 394 -4.73 -4.99 3.22
C ALA A 394 -5.66 -4.63 4.39
N MET A 395 -6.76 -3.91 4.10
CA MET A 395 -7.85 -3.65 5.05
C MET A 395 -8.37 -4.94 5.69
N LYS A 396 -8.68 -5.93 4.86
CA LYS A 396 -9.15 -7.26 5.28
C LYS A 396 -8.08 -8.04 6.05
N ASP A 397 -6.83 -8.03 5.58
CA ASP A 397 -5.74 -8.81 6.18
C ASP A 397 -5.35 -8.30 7.57
N LEU A 398 -5.40 -6.98 7.82
CA LEU A 398 -5.18 -6.43 9.16
C LEU A 398 -6.34 -6.71 10.10
N VAL A 399 -7.59 -6.70 9.61
CA VAL A 399 -8.74 -7.18 10.40
C VAL A 399 -8.56 -8.65 10.79
N ARG A 400 -8.09 -9.52 9.87
CA ARG A 400 -7.73 -10.93 10.19
C ARG A 400 -6.80 -10.99 11.41
N GLN A 401 -5.73 -10.20 11.46
CA GLN A 401 -4.76 -10.27 12.56
C GLN A 401 -5.24 -9.60 13.86
N SER A 402 -6.53 -9.28 13.98
CA SER A 402 -7.11 -8.67 15.18
C SER A 402 -8.44 -9.33 15.55
N ILE A 403 -8.75 -9.34 16.84
CA ILE A 403 -9.91 -10.03 17.40
C ILE A 403 -10.69 -9.09 18.31
N ILE A 404 -12.02 -9.18 18.28
CA ILE A 404 -12.89 -8.43 19.18
C ILE A 404 -13.36 -9.38 20.28
N VAL A 405 -12.89 -9.17 21.51
CA VAL A 405 -13.24 -10.03 22.65
C VAL A 405 -14.07 -9.24 23.64
N GLY A 406 -15.23 -9.78 24.02
CA GLY A 406 -16.18 -9.10 24.90
C GLY A 406 -16.94 -10.04 25.83
N ARG A 407 -17.37 -9.51 26.98
CA ARG A 407 -18.18 -10.21 28.00
C ARG A 407 -19.65 -9.79 27.91
N ASP A 408 -20.50 -10.72 27.52
CA ASP A 408 -21.96 -10.53 27.40
C ASP A 408 -22.69 -11.56 28.29
N VAL A 409 -24.01 -11.69 28.13
CA VAL A 409 -24.87 -12.63 28.84
C VAL A 409 -25.63 -13.48 27.83
N ALA A 410 -25.36 -14.79 27.79
CA ALA A 410 -26.15 -15.74 27.03
C ALA A 410 -27.49 -16.01 27.73
N THR A 411 -28.56 -16.09 26.94
CA THR A 411 -29.94 -16.34 27.39
C THR A 411 -30.49 -17.69 26.90
N HIS A 412 -29.91 -18.19 25.81
CA HIS A 412 -30.28 -19.39 25.08
C HIS A 412 -29.00 -20.03 24.49
N TYR A 413 -29.10 -21.23 23.93
CA TYR A 413 -28.04 -21.88 23.16
C TYR A 413 -28.64 -22.71 22.01
N GLY A 414 -27.86 -23.03 20.98
CA GLY A 414 -28.36 -23.69 19.76
C GLY A 414 -29.24 -22.79 18.87
N GLY A 415 -29.74 -23.35 17.78
CA GLY A 415 -30.62 -22.67 16.82
C GLY A 415 -30.19 -22.86 15.36
N TYR A 416 -28.89 -22.77 15.08
CA TYR A 416 -28.35 -23.18 13.79
C TYR A 416 -28.23 -24.72 13.74
N GLY A 417 -28.86 -25.35 12.74
CA GLY A 417 -28.88 -26.80 12.57
C GLY A 417 -29.45 -27.62 13.75
N SER A 418 -30.07 -26.96 14.73
CA SER A 418 -30.35 -27.52 16.05
C SER A 418 -31.51 -26.80 16.75
N SER A 419 -32.21 -27.47 17.65
CA SER A 419 -33.26 -26.83 18.46
C SER A 419 -32.68 -25.78 19.40
N ARG A 420 -33.16 -24.54 19.31
CA ARG A 420 -32.82 -23.47 20.26
C ARG A 420 -33.36 -23.79 21.66
N VAL A 421 -32.49 -23.82 22.66
CA VAL A 421 -32.85 -24.11 24.06
C VAL A 421 -32.69 -22.86 24.93
N LYS A 422 -33.69 -22.55 25.75
CA LYS A 422 -33.64 -21.46 26.73
C LYS A 422 -32.83 -21.88 27.96
N MET A 423 -31.90 -21.03 28.42
CA MET A 423 -31.17 -21.30 29.65
C MET A 423 -32.08 -21.16 30.88
N LYS A 424 -31.88 -22.00 31.91
CA LYS A 424 -32.64 -21.96 33.17
C LYS A 424 -32.53 -20.60 33.88
N ALA A 425 -31.38 -19.95 33.75
CA ALA A 425 -31.14 -18.56 34.05
C ALA A 425 -30.10 -18.03 33.04
N PRO A 426 -30.12 -16.74 32.66
CA PRO A 426 -29.06 -16.16 31.84
C PRO A 426 -27.69 -16.31 32.51
N ARG A 427 -26.63 -16.51 31.72
CA ARG A 427 -25.26 -16.68 32.23
C ARG A 427 -24.29 -15.71 31.55
N PRO A 428 -23.29 -15.17 32.25
CA PRO A 428 -22.20 -14.45 31.58
C PRO A 428 -21.46 -15.39 30.63
N ILE A 429 -20.90 -14.83 29.57
CA ILE A 429 -20.16 -15.55 28.54
C ILE A 429 -19.13 -14.62 27.89
N TYR A 430 -17.96 -15.16 27.55
CA TYR A 430 -16.96 -14.45 26.76
C TYR A 430 -17.06 -14.90 25.30
N ILE A 431 -17.20 -13.95 24.38
CA ILE A 431 -17.14 -14.21 22.94
C ILE A 431 -15.84 -13.60 22.41
N CYS A 432 -15.13 -14.37 21.60
CA CYS A 432 -14.00 -13.92 20.80
C CYS A 432 -14.43 -13.92 19.34
N ASP A 433 -14.81 -12.75 18.82
CA ASP A 433 -15.09 -12.53 17.40
C ASP A 433 -13.76 -12.42 16.64
N LEU A 434 -13.45 -13.42 15.82
CA LEU A 434 -12.15 -13.57 15.16
C LEU A 434 -12.29 -14.01 13.70
N ALA A 435 -11.56 -13.32 12.83
CA ALA A 435 -11.63 -13.50 11.39
C ALA A 435 -10.61 -14.55 10.91
N GLY A 436 -11.08 -15.78 10.66
CA GLY A 436 -10.23 -16.87 10.16
C GLY A 436 -9.73 -16.66 8.71
N LEU A 437 -8.80 -17.52 8.27
CA LEU A 437 -8.45 -17.64 6.84
C LEU A 437 -9.64 -18.20 6.06
N GLN A 438 -10.21 -17.43 5.13
CA GLN A 438 -11.31 -17.87 4.27
C GLN A 438 -10.76 -18.21 2.87
N PHE A 439 -11.19 -19.31 2.26
CA PHE A 439 -10.70 -19.82 0.97
C PHE A 439 -11.80 -19.87 -0.13
N GLN A 440 -12.99 -19.33 0.15
CA GLN A 440 -14.07 -19.26 -0.82
C GLN A 440 -13.81 -18.15 -1.86
N ARG A 441 -13.82 -18.52 -3.15
CA ARG A 441 -13.63 -17.63 -4.32
C ARG A 441 -12.28 -16.91 -4.32
N LYS A 442 -12.14 -15.81 -5.08
CA LYS A 442 -10.98 -14.91 -5.11
C LYS A 442 -11.06 -13.87 -3.98
N TYR A 443 -10.01 -13.06 -3.82
CA TYR A 443 -9.98 -11.88 -2.95
C TYR A 443 -10.34 -12.17 -1.48
N ASN A 444 -9.69 -13.18 -0.89
CA ASN A 444 -9.87 -13.61 0.49
C ASN A 444 -8.53 -13.79 1.23
N THR A 445 -8.58 -14.00 2.54
CA THR A 445 -7.41 -14.14 3.42
C THR A 445 -6.68 -15.47 3.26
N GLY A 446 -7.32 -16.49 2.70
CA GLY A 446 -6.73 -17.83 2.50
C GLY A 446 -5.48 -17.81 1.62
N ARG A 447 -5.35 -16.82 0.70
CA ARG A 447 -4.14 -16.62 -0.11
C ARG A 447 -2.86 -16.45 0.74
N LEU A 448 -2.96 -15.98 1.99
CA LEU A 448 -1.80 -15.79 2.86
C LEU A 448 -1.01 -17.09 3.13
N VAL A 449 -1.65 -18.26 2.95
CA VAL A 449 -1.01 -19.59 3.08
C VAL A 449 -0.95 -20.37 1.76
N LEU A 450 -1.18 -19.69 0.63
CA LEU A 450 -1.08 -20.25 -0.71
C LEU A 450 0.11 -19.64 -1.46
N LEU A 451 0.85 -20.49 -2.16
CA LEU A 451 1.90 -20.06 -3.08
C LEU A 451 1.38 -20.27 -4.50
N PHE A 452 1.43 -19.22 -5.34
CA PHE A 452 0.81 -19.20 -6.66
C PHE A 452 1.83 -19.37 -7.78
N GLN A 453 1.55 -20.25 -8.75
CA GLN A 453 2.40 -20.44 -9.93
C GLN A 453 2.50 -19.16 -10.79
N LYS A 454 1.51 -18.28 -10.72
CA LYS A 454 1.51 -16.98 -11.38
C LYS A 454 0.87 -15.94 -10.47
N GLN A 455 1.59 -14.86 -10.18
CA GLN A 455 1.03 -13.72 -9.48
C GLN A 455 0.07 -12.94 -10.39
N SER A 456 -0.99 -12.39 -9.79
CA SER A 456 -1.94 -11.47 -10.41
C SER A 456 -2.56 -10.58 -9.31
N PRO A 457 -3.24 -9.48 -9.65
CA PRO A 457 -3.94 -8.63 -8.67
C PRO A 457 -5.01 -9.36 -7.84
N ASP A 458 -5.37 -10.59 -8.20
CA ASP A 458 -6.34 -11.43 -7.51
C ASP A 458 -5.71 -12.38 -6.47
N THR A 459 -4.37 -12.52 -6.50
CA THR A 459 -3.60 -13.51 -5.74
C THR A 459 -2.50 -12.91 -4.85
N VAL A 460 -2.37 -11.59 -4.82
CA VAL A 460 -1.44 -10.85 -3.93
C VAL A 460 -2.14 -9.62 -3.32
N GLY A 461 -1.80 -9.28 -2.09
CA GLY A 461 -2.17 -8.04 -1.40
C GLY A 461 -0.94 -7.24 -0.93
N LEU A 462 -1.15 -5.99 -0.53
CA LEU A 462 -0.08 -5.04 -0.19
C LEU A 462 0.77 -5.44 1.04
N LEU A 463 0.23 -6.30 1.92
CA LEU A 463 0.85 -6.66 3.20
C LEU A 463 1.21 -8.15 3.30
N ASP A 464 1.15 -8.88 2.20
CA ASP A 464 1.12 -10.35 2.19
C ASP A 464 2.39 -10.99 2.74
N ASP A 465 3.57 -10.48 2.38
CA ASP A 465 4.86 -10.98 2.87
C ASP A 465 5.19 -10.42 4.25
N PHE A 466 4.81 -9.17 4.53
CA PHE A 466 4.93 -8.55 5.85
C PHE A 466 4.17 -9.35 6.93
N ILE A 467 2.92 -9.74 6.65
CA ILE A 467 2.10 -10.56 7.55
C ILE A 467 2.62 -12.01 7.62
N PHE A 468 3.11 -12.57 6.51
CA PHE A 468 3.69 -13.92 6.52
C PHE A 468 4.96 -14.00 7.37
N GLU A 469 5.91 -13.08 7.19
CA GLU A 469 7.16 -13.06 7.96
C GLU A 469 6.88 -12.94 9.47
N HIS A 470 5.93 -12.09 9.88
CA HIS A 470 5.55 -11.93 11.29
C HIS A 470 4.79 -13.13 11.89
N VAL A 471 3.91 -13.80 11.14
CA VAL A 471 3.09 -14.90 11.68
C VAL A 471 3.79 -16.25 11.58
N VAL A 472 4.53 -16.50 10.50
CA VAL A 472 5.21 -17.79 10.26
C VAL A 472 6.60 -17.79 10.91
N GLY A 473 7.30 -16.65 10.92
CA GLY A 473 8.65 -16.47 11.48
C GLY A 473 9.78 -16.69 10.47
N GLU A 474 9.47 -16.72 9.17
CA GLU A 474 10.41 -16.95 8.06
C GLU A 474 9.91 -16.26 6.79
N LYS A 475 10.82 -16.01 5.84
CA LYS A 475 10.47 -15.45 4.52
C LYS A 475 9.64 -16.44 3.69
N ARG A 476 8.62 -15.94 2.99
CA ARG A 476 7.82 -16.76 2.06
C ARG A 476 8.71 -17.23 0.90
N LYS A 477 8.74 -18.54 0.63
CA LYS A 477 9.36 -19.12 -0.57
C LYS A 477 8.59 -18.72 -1.84
N SER A 478 9.26 -18.74 -2.99
CA SER A 478 8.56 -18.75 -4.28
C SER A 478 7.84 -20.09 -4.52
N TYR A 479 6.91 -20.11 -5.47
CA TYR A 479 6.19 -21.33 -5.87
C TYR A 479 7.13 -22.46 -6.31
N ASP A 480 8.16 -22.14 -7.10
CA ASP A 480 9.06 -23.17 -7.64
C ASP A 480 10.06 -23.70 -6.59
N GLU A 481 10.54 -22.86 -5.66
CA GLU A 481 11.34 -23.32 -4.51
C GLU A 481 10.53 -24.25 -3.59
N ALA A 482 9.26 -23.93 -3.34
CA ALA A 482 8.34 -24.75 -2.54
C ALA A 482 7.87 -26.02 -3.28
N LYS A 483 7.92 -26.04 -4.61
CA LYS A 483 7.63 -27.21 -5.45
C LYS A 483 8.82 -28.16 -5.59
N ALA A 484 10.04 -27.61 -5.51
CA ALA A 484 11.28 -28.40 -5.41
C ALA A 484 11.52 -28.95 -4.00
N ASP A 485 10.87 -28.38 -2.98
CA ASP A 485 10.90 -28.88 -1.61
C ASP A 485 10.10 -30.19 -1.49
N HIS A 486 10.79 -31.29 -1.19
CA HIS A 486 10.18 -32.62 -1.08
C HIS A 486 9.65 -32.94 0.34
N ALA A 487 9.59 -31.96 1.24
CA ALA A 487 8.95 -32.12 2.54
C ALA A 487 7.41 -32.07 2.45
N ASP A 488 6.71 -32.76 3.36
CA ASP A 488 5.24 -32.79 3.49
C ASP A 488 4.57 -31.43 3.81
N ARG A 489 5.31 -30.32 3.75
CA ARG A 489 4.84 -28.96 4.04
C ARG A 489 3.99 -28.37 2.91
N TYR A 490 4.34 -28.63 1.65
CA TYR A 490 3.72 -27.95 0.51
C TYR A 490 2.82 -28.90 -0.28
N ILE A 491 1.51 -28.85 -0.01
CA ILE A 491 0.53 -29.72 -0.68
C ILE A 491 0.13 -29.09 -2.01
N SER A 492 0.28 -29.84 -3.10
CA SER A 492 -0.28 -29.44 -4.41
C SER A 492 -1.81 -29.50 -4.35
N THR A 493 -2.47 -28.39 -4.68
CA THR A 493 -3.93 -28.23 -4.54
C THR A 493 -4.60 -27.88 -5.88
N GLN A 494 -5.94 -28.00 -5.93
CA GLN A 494 -6.71 -27.46 -7.05
C GLN A 494 -6.57 -25.93 -7.10
N SER A 495 -6.71 -25.37 -8.31
CA SER A 495 -6.42 -23.97 -8.59
C SER A 495 -7.31 -23.00 -7.82
N PHE A 496 -6.72 -22.20 -6.93
CA PHE A 496 -7.40 -21.06 -6.32
C PHE A 496 -7.59 -19.96 -7.37
N GLY A 497 -8.84 -19.54 -7.63
CA GLY A 497 -9.12 -18.46 -8.58
C GLY A 497 -8.67 -18.75 -10.03
N ASN A 498 -8.64 -20.03 -10.43
CA ASN A 498 -8.11 -20.53 -11.71
C ASN A 498 -6.58 -20.43 -11.87
N VAL A 499 -5.83 -20.14 -10.79
CA VAL A 499 -4.36 -20.18 -10.76
C VAL A 499 -3.89 -21.39 -9.95
N SER A 500 -2.93 -22.16 -10.46
CA SER A 500 -2.33 -23.29 -9.72
C SER A 500 -1.69 -22.82 -8.42
N SER A 501 -1.97 -23.52 -7.31
CA SER A 501 -1.46 -23.17 -5.98
C SER A 501 -0.91 -24.36 -5.20
N LEU A 502 0.13 -24.11 -4.40
CA LEU A 502 0.53 -24.97 -3.28
C LEU A 502 -0.10 -24.42 -2.00
N PHE A 503 -0.52 -25.31 -1.10
CA PHE A 503 -0.97 -24.97 0.25
C PHE A 503 0.17 -25.23 1.23
N ASP A 504 0.62 -24.20 1.93
CA ASP A 504 1.65 -24.31 2.98
C ASP A 504 0.99 -24.73 4.30
N VAL A 505 1.18 -26.00 4.64
CA VAL A 505 0.66 -26.63 5.85
C VAL A 505 1.23 -25.99 7.12
N TYR A 506 2.51 -25.60 7.11
CA TYR A 506 3.16 -25.00 8.27
C TYR A 506 2.69 -23.56 8.49
N ALA A 507 2.60 -22.77 7.42
CA ALA A 507 2.02 -21.43 7.49
C ALA A 507 0.57 -21.50 7.98
N TYR A 508 -0.27 -22.39 7.45
CA TYR A 508 -1.64 -22.57 7.95
C TYR A 508 -1.70 -22.92 9.44
N GLN A 509 -0.86 -23.85 9.90
CA GLN A 509 -0.78 -24.19 11.33
C GLN A 509 -0.30 -22.98 12.18
N LYS A 510 0.65 -22.18 11.70
CA LYS A 510 1.13 -20.94 12.34
C LYS A 510 0.07 -19.86 12.43
N PHE A 511 -0.67 -19.60 11.35
CA PHE A 511 -1.80 -18.66 11.34
C PHE A 511 -2.90 -19.09 12.34
N VAL A 512 -3.22 -20.38 12.42
CA VAL A 512 -4.17 -20.93 13.41
C VAL A 512 -3.62 -20.85 14.85
N ALA A 513 -2.31 -21.08 15.04
CA ALA A 513 -1.65 -20.99 16.34
C ALA A 513 -1.63 -19.54 16.88
N SER A 514 -1.37 -18.56 16.01
CA SER A 514 -1.39 -17.14 16.34
C SER A 514 -2.77 -16.70 16.86
N ASP A 515 -3.85 -17.13 16.21
CA ASP A 515 -5.23 -16.83 16.64
C ASP A 515 -5.51 -17.39 18.05
N VAL A 516 -5.04 -18.61 18.33
CA VAL A 516 -5.22 -19.26 19.65
C VAL A 516 -4.41 -18.57 20.73
N VAL A 517 -3.18 -18.12 20.45
CA VAL A 517 -2.35 -17.37 21.40
C VAL A 517 -3.00 -16.02 21.72
N LEU A 518 -3.41 -15.27 20.70
CA LEU A 518 -4.02 -13.95 20.84
C LEU A 518 -5.37 -14.05 21.59
N ALA A 519 -6.24 -14.99 21.20
CA ALA A 519 -7.53 -15.22 21.84
C ALA A 519 -7.39 -15.73 23.29
N GLY A 520 -6.43 -16.62 23.56
CA GLY A 520 -6.11 -17.10 24.91
C GLY A 520 -5.70 -15.96 25.85
N LEU A 521 -4.80 -15.09 25.39
CA LEU A 521 -4.36 -13.92 26.16
C LEU A 521 -5.48 -12.90 26.38
N ALA A 522 -6.27 -12.61 25.34
CA ALA A 522 -7.37 -11.65 25.41
C ALA A 522 -8.49 -12.10 26.36
N VAL A 523 -8.91 -13.36 26.27
CA VAL A 523 -9.90 -13.95 27.18
C VAL A 523 -9.36 -14.01 28.61
N ALA A 524 -8.09 -14.40 28.82
CA ALA A 524 -7.49 -14.43 30.15
C ALA A 524 -7.38 -13.05 30.80
N GLU A 525 -6.97 -12.01 30.06
CA GLU A 525 -6.90 -10.65 30.61
C GLU A 525 -8.29 -10.18 31.07
N MET A 526 -9.30 -10.32 30.22
CA MET A 526 -10.65 -9.84 30.53
C MET A 526 -11.33 -10.67 31.64
N ALA A 527 -11.10 -11.99 31.67
CA ALA A 527 -11.58 -12.85 32.76
C ALA A 527 -10.90 -12.48 34.10
N SER A 528 -9.60 -12.15 34.07
CA SER A 528 -8.84 -11.70 35.24
C SER A 528 -9.43 -10.42 35.85
N ARG A 529 -9.81 -9.43 35.03
CA ARG A 529 -10.52 -8.20 35.48
C ARG A 529 -11.79 -8.49 36.28
N ASN A 530 -12.49 -9.60 35.98
CA ASN A 530 -13.74 -9.99 36.60
C ASN A 530 -13.55 -11.00 37.75
N GLY A 531 -12.32 -11.46 38.01
CA GLY A 531 -12.04 -12.56 38.95
C GLY A 531 -12.59 -13.92 38.49
N GLU A 532 -12.89 -14.07 37.20
CA GLU A 532 -13.57 -15.24 36.64
C GLU A 532 -12.57 -16.27 36.09
N ARG A 533 -12.98 -17.55 36.10
CA ARG A 533 -12.26 -18.66 35.46
C ARG A 533 -13.10 -19.21 34.32
N VAL A 534 -12.46 -19.66 33.25
CA VAL A 534 -13.12 -19.99 31.99
C VAL A 534 -12.91 -21.43 31.53
N ALA A 535 -13.95 -21.95 30.89
CA ALA A 535 -13.89 -23.09 29.99
C ALA A 535 -13.94 -22.55 28.54
N PHE A 536 -12.85 -22.69 27.79
CA PHE A 536 -12.71 -22.09 26.47
C PHE A 536 -13.02 -23.14 25.39
N LYS A 537 -14.16 -22.96 24.71
CA LYS A 537 -14.57 -23.67 23.50
C LYS A 537 -13.86 -23.09 22.29
N PHE A 538 -12.93 -23.83 21.71
CA PHE A 538 -12.37 -23.53 20.40
C PHE A 538 -13.24 -24.20 19.35
N LEU A 539 -14.06 -23.40 18.66
CA LEU A 539 -14.82 -23.85 17.49
C LEU A 539 -13.88 -23.96 16.29
N LYS A 540 -14.29 -24.72 15.27
CA LYS A 540 -13.73 -24.60 13.93
C LYS A 540 -14.13 -23.25 13.35
N TYR A 541 -13.41 -22.19 13.66
CA TYR A 541 -13.66 -20.84 13.16
C TYR A 541 -13.40 -20.75 11.63
N GLY A 542 -13.35 -19.55 11.06
CA GLY A 542 -13.46 -19.36 9.60
C GLY A 542 -12.52 -20.19 8.71
N THR A 543 -11.37 -20.61 9.25
CA THR A 543 -10.40 -21.55 8.68
C THR A 543 -10.97 -22.94 8.33
N GLY A 544 -12.05 -23.39 8.98
CA GLY A 544 -12.68 -24.69 8.78
C GLY A 544 -13.96 -24.66 7.95
N PHE A 545 -14.85 -23.68 8.15
CA PHE A 545 -16.14 -23.59 7.43
C PHE A 545 -16.02 -22.91 6.06
N PHE A 546 -15.20 -21.86 5.93
CA PHE A 546 -15.02 -21.15 4.65
C PHE A 546 -13.90 -21.77 3.78
N ALA A 547 -13.66 -23.07 3.91
CA ALA A 547 -12.51 -23.74 3.28
C ALA A 547 -12.68 -24.04 1.78
N GLY A 548 -13.91 -24.07 1.25
CA GLY A 548 -14.15 -24.29 -0.19
C GLY A 548 -13.50 -25.59 -0.70
N SER A 549 -12.71 -25.50 -1.78
CA SER A 549 -11.93 -26.62 -2.33
C SER A 549 -10.84 -27.15 -1.40
N PHE A 550 -10.42 -26.37 -0.39
CA PHE A 550 -9.37 -26.71 0.58
C PHE A 550 -9.93 -27.39 1.84
N SER A 551 -11.21 -27.79 1.84
CA SER A 551 -11.89 -28.40 2.99
C SER A 551 -11.22 -29.65 3.55
N ARG A 552 -10.40 -30.35 2.74
CA ARG A 552 -9.62 -31.52 3.17
C ARG A 552 -8.35 -31.08 3.92
N GLU A 553 -7.59 -30.16 3.33
CA GLU A 553 -6.33 -29.62 3.85
C GLU A 553 -6.53 -28.88 5.17
N THR A 554 -7.58 -28.04 5.24
CA THR A 554 -7.92 -27.27 6.45
C THR A 554 -8.37 -28.17 7.60
N ASN A 555 -9.34 -29.06 7.38
CA ASN A 555 -9.83 -29.96 8.44
C ASN A 555 -8.74 -30.93 8.94
N LYS A 556 -7.80 -31.37 8.09
CA LYS A 556 -6.66 -32.20 8.49
C LYS A 556 -5.67 -31.46 9.42
N ASN A 557 -5.56 -30.14 9.29
CA ASN A 557 -4.51 -29.36 9.95
C ASN A 557 -5.00 -28.39 11.05
N ILE A 558 -6.30 -28.09 11.12
CA ILE A 558 -6.83 -27.12 12.08
C ILE A 558 -6.59 -27.54 13.54
N LEU A 559 -6.70 -28.83 13.88
CA LEU A 559 -6.38 -29.29 15.25
C LEU A 559 -4.89 -29.12 15.56
N LYS A 560 -4.00 -29.43 14.60
CA LYS A 560 -2.54 -29.31 14.76
C LYS A 560 -2.13 -27.86 14.99
N GLY A 561 -2.71 -26.91 14.25
CA GLY A 561 -2.50 -25.48 14.49
C GLY A 561 -3.06 -25.01 15.84
N VAL A 562 -4.25 -25.50 16.25
CA VAL A 562 -4.82 -25.15 17.56
C VAL A 562 -3.94 -25.66 18.69
N VAL A 563 -3.49 -26.92 18.63
CA VAL A 563 -2.60 -27.52 19.63
C VAL A 563 -1.25 -26.81 19.67
N MET A 564 -0.65 -26.50 18.51
CA MET A 564 0.57 -25.67 18.43
C MET A 564 0.39 -24.32 19.14
N GLY A 565 -0.77 -23.66 18.93
CA GLY A 565 -1.12 -22.42 19.62
C GLY A 565 -1.25 -22.58 21.13
N LEU A 566 -1.84 -23.68 21.61
CA LEU A 566 -1.95 -23.99 23.04
C LEU A 566 -0.59 -24.34 23.66
N GLU A 567 0.26 -25.08 22.95
CA GLU A 567 1.64 -25.37 23.36
C GLU A 567 2.42 -24.06 23.58
N ILE A 568 2.35 -23.11 22.64
CA ILE A 568 2.96 -21.77 22.77
C ILE A 568 2.30 -20.98 23.92
N LEU A 569 0.97 -20.92 23.97
CA LEU A 569 0.22 -20.14 24.96
C LEU A 569 0.57 -20.51 26.40
N PHE A 570 0.59 -21.80 26.74
CA PHE A 570 0.89 -22.23 28.10
C PHE A 570 2.40 -22.30 28.41
N SER A 571 3.28 -22.56 27.44
CA SER A 571 4.73 -22.58 27.67
C SER A 571 5.35 -21.19 27.78
N THR A 572 4.95 -20.25 26.91
CA THR A 572 5.50 -18.89 26.84
C THR A 572 4.73 -17.92 27.73
N TYR A 573 3.40 -18.08 27.82
CA TYR A 573 2.52 -17.11 28.49
C TYR A 573 1.72 -17.70 29.66
N GLY A 574 2.10 -18.87 30.20
CA GLY A 574 1.42 -19.53 31.30
C GLY A 574 1.12 -18.62 32.50
N SER A 575 2.06 -17.76 32.89
CA SER A 575 1.89 -16.77 33.97
C SER A 575 0.76 -15.74 33.72
N LYS A 576 0.37 -15.51 32.47
CA LYS A 576 -0.74 -14.63 32.07
C LYS A 576 -2.09 -15.34 31.98
N VAL A 577 -2.13 -16.68 31.87
CA VAL A 577 -3.37 -17.43 31.52
C VAL A 577 -3.81 -18.49 32.53
N LEU A 578 -2.89 -19.06 33.31
CA LEU A 578 -3.17 -20.22 34.18
C LEU A 578 -4.08 -19.93 35.38
N GLY A 579 -4.23 -18.66 35.76
CA GLY A 579 -5.22 -18.24 36.75
C GLY A 579 -6.66 -18.36 36.26
N GLN A 580 -6.87 -18.25 34.93
CA GLN A 580 -8.18 -18.06 34.32
C GLN A 580 -8.61 -19.26 33.47
N ILE A 581 -7.79 -19.74 32.54
CA ILE A 581 -8.17 -20.83 31.62
C ILE A 581 -7.98 -22.17 32.34
N LYS A 582 -9.09 -22.89 32.57
CA LYS A 582 -9.10 -24.16 33.34
C LYS A 582 -9.77 -25.35 32.65
N HIS A 583 -10.51 -25.11 31.57
CA HIS A 583 -10.94 -26.16 30.66
C HIS A 583 -10.78 -25.72 29.20
N LEU A 584 -10.40 -26.66 28.33
CA LEU A 584 -10.32 -26.49 26.87
C LEU A 584 -11.31 -27.46 26.21
N GLU A 585 -12.26 -26.94 25.44
CA GLU A 585 -13.24 -27.77 24.73
C GLU A 585 -13.06 -27.62 23.22
N PHE A 586 -13.14 -28.73 22.49
CA PHE A 586 -12.99 -28.77 21.03
C PHE A 586 -14.26 -29.32 20.34
N PRO A 587 -15.34 -28.52 20.20
CA PRO A 587 -16.57 -28.98 19.55
C PRO A 587 -16.37 -29.31 18.07
N PHE A 588 -16.85 -30.49 17.64
CA PHE A 588 -16.83 -30.97 16.24
C PHE A 588 -15.42 -31.19 15.65
N TYR A 589 -14.37 -31.21 16.49
CA TYR A 589 -13.04 -31.66 16.10
C TYR A 589 -12.95 -33.19 16.07
N GLN A 590 -12.28 -33.73 15.06
CA GLN A 590 -11.83 -35.11 15.05
C GLN A 590 -10.48 -35.16 15.77
N ILE A 591 -10.33 -36.07 16.72
CA ILE A 591 -9.10 -36.24 17.50
C ILE A 591 -8.10 -37.13 16.75
N ASP A 592 -6.84 -36.75 16.76
CA ASP A 592 -5.71 -37.61 16.37
C ASP A 592 -4.77 -37.81 17.56
N GLU A 593 -4.05 -38.94 17.59
CA GLU A 593 -3.24 -39.34 18.74
C GLU A 593 -2.01 -38.43 18.99
N GLU A 594 -1.50 -37.72 17.97
CA GLU A 594 -0.40 -36.76 18.15
C GLU A 594 -0.90 -35.51 18.89
N CYS A 595 -2.01 -34.93 18.43
CA CYS A 595 -2.67 -33.80 19.07
C CYS A 595 -3.13 -34.13 20.49
N LYS A 596 -3.65 -35.35 20.70
CA LYS A 596 -4.08 -35.87 22.00
C LYS A 596 -2.92 -36.00 22.99
N ALA A 597 -1.77 -36.56 22.58
CA ALA A 597 -0.61 -36.70 23.45
C ALA A 597 -0.06 -35.33 23.91
N LYS A 598 -0.08 -34.33 23.02
CA LYS A 598 0.25 -32.93 23.35
C LYS A 598 -0.75 -32.28 24.31
N LEU A 599 -2.05 -32.52 24.12
CA LEU A 599 -3.09 -32.04 25.03
C LEU A 599 -3.02 -32.68 26.42
N GLU A 600 -2.72 -33.97 26.52
CA GLU A 600 -2.41 -34.66 27.79
C GLU A 600 -1.16 -34.05 28.45
N THR A 601 -0.10 -33.78 27.69
CA THR A 601 1.11 -33.09 28.19
C THR A 601 0.80 -31.69 28.75
N ILE A 602 -0.06 -30.93 28.08
CA ILE A 602 -0.53 -29.61 28.56
C ILE A 602 -1.32 -29.77 29.86
N LYS A 603 -2.26 -30.71 29.91
CA LYS A 603 -3.10 -31.01 31.08
C LYS A 603 -2.28 -31.39 32.31
N GLU A 604 -1.34 -32.32 32.16
CA GLU A 604 -0.45 -32.77 33.24
C GLU A 604 0.48 -31.66 33.75
N LYS A 605 1.08 -30.88 32.84
CA LYS A 605 2.06 -29.86 33.19
C LYS A 605 1.44 -28.59 33.78
N TYR A 606 0.19 -28.26 33.44
CA TYR A 606 -0.39 -26.94 33.70
C TYR A 606 -1.70 -26.93 34.49
N ASP A 607 -2.27 -28.08 34.87
CA ASP A 607 -3.59 -28.17 35.53
C ASP A 607 -4.69 -27.48 34.69
N VAL A 608 -4.77 -27.90 33.42
CA VAL A 608 -5.78 -27.44 32.46
C VAL A 608 -6.45 -28.66 31.83
N SER A 609 -7.68 -28.94 32.28
CA SER A 609 -8.47 -30.06 31.75
C SER A 609 -8.90 -29.81 30.29
N PHE A 610 -9.20 -30.86 29.53
CA PHE A 610 -9.74 -30.72 28.17
C PHE A 610 -10.82 -31.74 27.83
N SER A 611 -11.62 -31.47 26.79
CA SER A 611 -12.59 -32.41 26.22
C SER A 611 -12.87 -32.17 24.73
N PHE A 612 -13.35 -33.20 24.04
CA PHE A 612 -13.88 -33.13 22.68
C PHE A 612 -15.39 -33.35 22.74
N SER A 613 -16.17 -32.54 22.02
CA SER A 613 -17.63 -32.53 22.13
C SER A 613 -18.33 -32.38 20.76
N HIS A 614 -19.65 -32.46 20.78
CA HIS A 614 -20.52 -32.03 19.67
C HIS A 614 -21.51 -30.98 20.18
N ASP A 615 -21.08 -30.19 21.18
CA ASP A 615 -21.94 -29.27 21.91
C ASP A 615 -21.93 -27.85 21.32
N ASP A 616 -23.07 -27.16 21.46
CA ASP A 616 -23.21 -25.78 21.01
C ASP A 616 -22.21 -24.83 21.72
N ALA A 617 -21.81 -23.79 20.98
CA ALA A 617 -20.86 -22.77 21.41
C ALA A 617 -21.24 -22.08 22.73
N LEU A 618 -22.54 -21.93 23.01
CA LEU A 618 -23.05 -21.28 24.22
C LEU A 618 -23.61 -22.29 25.23
N LYS A 619 -23.57 -23.60 24.94
CA LYS A 619 -24.05 -24.63 25.87
C LYS A 619 -23.23 -24.55 27.17
N PRO A 620 -23.85 -24.32 28.34
CA PRO A 620 -23.10 -24.13 29.57
C PRO A 620 -22.41 -25.41 30.06
N MET A 621 -21.23 -25.27 30.67
CA MET A 621 -20.51 -26.38 31.28
C MET A 621 -21.30 -27.04 32.43
N PRO A 622 -21.06 -28.34 32.71
CA PRO A 622 -21.56 -29.02 33.90
C PRO A 622 -20.99 -28.43 35.20
N ASP A 623 -19.71 -28.04 35.19
CA ASP A 623 -19.12 -27.28 36.28
C ASP A 623 -19.75 -25.88 36.35
N LYS A 624 -20.19 -25.51 37.56
CA LYS A 624 -20.80 -24.21 37.86
C LYS A 624 -19.75 -23.13 38.15
N GLY A 625 -18.50 -23.52 38.41
CA GLY A 625 -17.39 -22.63 38.77
C GLY A 625 -16.56 -22.11 37.59
N LEU A 626 -16.97 -22.41 36.35
CA LEU A 626 -16.36 -21.94 35.10
C LEU A 626 -17.37 -21.20 34.23
N ILE A 627 -16.96 -20.04 33.72
CA ILE A 627 -17.70 -19.26 32.73
C ILE A 627 -17.33 -19.79 31.33
N VAL A 628 -18.27 -19.84 30.40
CA VAL A 628 -17.94 -20.22 29.02
C VAL A 628 -17.19 -19.07 28.34
N ALA A 629 -16.11 -19.40 27.65
CA ALA A 629 -15.52 -18.59 26.61
C ALA A 629 -15.62 -19.33 25.28
N THR A 630 -15.86 -18.64 24.16
CA THR A 630 -15.91 -19.29 22.85
C THR A 630 -15.44 -18.38 21.72
N THR A 631 -14.71 -18.97 20.76
CA THR A 631 -14.40 -18.36 19.47
C THR A 631 -15.66 -18.36 18.60
N ASN A 632 -15.99 -17.30 17.88
CA ASN A 632 -17.05 -17.39 16.87
C ASN A 632 -16.56 -18.11 15.60
N CYS A 633 -17.49 -18.36 14.65
CA CYS A 633 -17.17 -18.80 13.29
C CYS A 633 -17.34 -17.65 12.30
N GLY A 634 -16.93 -16.43 12.69
CA GLY A 634 -17.38 -15.19 12.08
C GLY A 634 -16.80 -14.85 10.71
N ASP A 635 -17.50 -13.95 10.04
CA ASP A 635 -17.12 -13.35 8.77
C ASP A 635 -15.97 -12.35 8.92
N SER A 636 -14.96 -12.45 8.04
CA SER A 636 -13.87 -11.47 7.99
C SER A 636 -14.29 -10.08 7.49
N MET A 637 -15.43 -9.99 6.80
CA MET A 637 -15.95 -8.79 6.13
C MET A 637 -17.21 -8.21 6.78
N ALA A 638 -17.69 -8.79 7.87
CA ALA A 638 -18.89 -8.32 8.57
C ALA A 638 -18.77 -8.61 10.07
N VAL A 639 -19.35 -7.75 10.91
CA VAL A 639 -19.34 -7.90 12.38
C VAL A 639 -20.19 -9.09 12.81
N LEU A 640 -19.74 -9.83 13.84
CA LEU A 640 -20.45 -10.92 14.52
C LEU A 640 -21.99 -10.84 14.41
N GLY A 641 -22.62 -11.85 13.80
CA GLY A 641 -24.07 -11.93 13.66
C GLY A 641 -24.65 -10.92 12.66
N ASN A 642 -24.00 -10.73 11.52
CA ASN A 642 -24.49 -9.94 10.38
C ASN A 642 -25.80 -10.50 9.78
N GLU A 643 -25.92 -11.82 9.66
CA GLU A 643 -27.09 -12.45 9.03
C GLU A 643 -28.33 -12.54 9.96
N MET A 644 -28.11 -12.69 11.27
CA MET A 644 -29.14 -12.88 12.31
C MET A 644 -30.06 -14.09 12.06
N SER A 645 -31.19 -14.22 12.78
CA SER A 645 -32.20 -15.26 12.55
C SER A 645 -31.73 -16.73 12.56
N PHE A 646 -30.60 -17.04 13.21
CA PHE A 646 -29.98 -18.38 13.28
C PHE A 646 -29.56 -18.98 11.93
N SER A 647 -29.32 -18.17 10.90
CA SER A 647 -28.89 -18.64 9.56
C SER A 647 -27.51 -19.28 9.53
N SER A 648 -26.63 -18.88 10.46
CA SER A 648 -25.25 -19.33 10.62
C SER A 648 -24.93 -19.65 12.09
N VAL A 649 -23.76 -20.24 12.36
CA VAL A 649 -23.27 -20.47 13.73
C VAL A 649 -23.08 -19.15 14.48
N ASP A 650 -22.51 -18.11 13.86
CA ASP A 650 -22.21 -16.85 14.54
C ASP A 650 -23.46 -15.96 14.68
N ALA A 651 -24.42 -16.03 13.75
CA ALA A 651 -25.75 -15.46 13.89
C ALA A 651 -26.56 -16.15 15.00
N ALA A 652 -26.45 -17.48 15.15
CA ALA A 652 -27.05 -18.20 16.26
C ALA A 652 -26.38 -17.89 17.60
N ILE A 653 -25.06 -17.66 17.63
CA ILE A 653 -24.37 -17.10 18.79
C ILE A 653 -24.98 -15.73 19.13
N ALA A 654 -24.99 -14.79 18.19
CA ALA A 654 -25.47 -13.43 18.40
C ALA A 654 -26.92 -13.40 18.89
N GLU A 655 -27.86 -14.07 18.21
CA GLU A 655 -29.29 -14.12 18.57
C GLU A 655 -29.57 -14.68 19.98
N ASN A 656 -28.62 -15.40 20.57
CA ASN A 656 -28.73 -15.98 21.90
C ASN A 656 -28.13 -15.11 23.01
N LEU A 657 -27.34 -14.09 22.65
CA LEU A 657 -26.77 -13.09 23.57
C LEU A 657 -27.77 -11.98 23.90
N LYS A 658 -27.61 -11.35 25.08
CA LYS A 658 -28.42 -10.21 25.50
C LYS A 658 -28.24 -9.00 24.58
N SER A 659 -27.02 -8.72 24.09
CA SER A 659 -26.78 -7.59 23.17
C SER A 659 -27.11 -7.86 21.70
N LYS A 660 -27.48 -9.09 21.32
CA LYS A 660 -27.52 -9.52 19.90
C LYS A 660 -26.20 -9.27 19.15
N GLY A 661 -25.07 -9.27 19.85
CA GLY A 661 -23.74 -8.94 19.30
C GLY A 661 -23.49 -7.44 19.10
N ALA A 662 -24.42 -6.54 19.45
CA ALA A 662 -24.28 -5.11 19.20
C ALA A 662 -23.04 -4.47 19.88
N ILE A 663 -22.65 -4.96 21.07
CA ILE A 663 -21.47 -4.45 21.81
C ILE A 663 -20.14 -4.75 21.10
N PHE A 664 -20.13 -5.70 20.16
CA PHE A 664 -18.96 -6.10 19.37
C PHE A 664 -18.81 -5.27 18.09
N CYS A 665 -19.77 -4.41 17.75
CA CYS A 665 -19.72 -3.53 16.59
C CYS A 665 -18.99 -2.22 16.95
N PRO A 666 -17.81 -1.91 16.37
CA PRO A 666 -17.09 -0.66 16.66
C PRO A 666 -17.81 0.61 16.17
N ILE A 667 -18.90 0.46 15.40
CA ILE A 667 -19.80 1.57 15.03
C ILE A 667 -20.83 1.85 16.13
N LEU A 668 -21.32 0.82 16.84
CA LEU A 668 -22.30 0.99 17.93
C LEU A 668 -21.67 1.22 19.30
N ASN A 669 -20.48 0.66 19.55
CA ASN A 669 -19.73 0.77 20.80
C ASN A 669 -18.46 1.64 20.60
N PRO A 670 -18.55 2.97 20.76
CA PRO A 670 -17.40 3.88 20.61
C PRO A 670 -16.41 3.82 21.78
N GLU A 671 -16.75 3.15 22.88
CA GLU A 671 -15.87 2.93 24.06
C GLU A 671 -15.15 1.56 24.04
N ILE A 672 -15.13 0.89 22.89
CA ILE A 672 -14.37 -0.34 22.70
C ILE A 672 -12.87 -0.09 22.95
N GLU A 673 -12.24 -0.83 23.86
CA GLU A 673 -10.81 -0.60 24.15
C GLU A 673 -9.94 -1.11 23.00
N GLU A 674 -8.81 -0.44 22.73
CA GLU A 674 -7.83 -0.91 21.76
C GLU A 674 -6.56 -1.41 22.46
N LYS A 675 -6.10 -2.62 22.09
CA LYS A 675 -5.02 -3.32 22.76
C LYS A 675 -4.03 -3.94 21.79
N PHE A 676 -2.76 -3.62 22.02
CA PHE A 676 -1.64 -4.26 21.38
C PHE A 676 -0.97 -5.20 22.39
N LEU A 677 -0.73 -6.44 21.99
CA LEU A 677 -0.04 -7.46 22.78
C LEU A 677 1.26 -7.86 22.08
N ASP A 678 2.34 -7.95 22.84
CA ASP A 678 3.58 -8.58 22.37
C ASP A 678 3.38 -10.10 22.45
N VAL A 679 3.25 -10.74 21.27
CA VAL A 679 2.84 -12.16 21.10
C VAL A 679 3.71 -12.91 20.10
#